data_AF-U5KLA2-F1
#
_entry.id   AF-U5KLA2-F1
#
_cell.length_a   1.000
_cell.length_b   1.000
_cell.length_c   1.000
_cell.angle_alpha   90.00
_cell.angle_beta   90.00
_cell.angle_gamma   90.00
#
_symmetry.space_group_name_H-M   'P 1'
#
loop_
_entity.id
_entity.type
_entity.pdbx_description
1 polymer ?
#
loop_
_entity_poly.entity_id
_entity_poly.type
_entity_poly.pdbx_seq_one_letter_code
_entity_poly.pdbx_strand_id
1 'polypeptide(L)'
;MYALAITGSGSEQLKAEVQAALVDKARLFASAASADATRPVFTLCLDAADTAAMKPLHQLYHYRFIWTETSTIEELLAALRPLLELHARGHAGSDTQPHAVAGAFTSTRGAAEQSNFLSVVRDGLASDGGLYILKEIPTMPDSQLYFFCKQKNLAYVEAAEMILEQLVDASITPAVLYPLVLQAYDASRWSGKSDICPVTPLLMGGRSQAAHGADAHNAAVRDEAASRLSRSASFNAPERWAANVSVMELFHGPTAAFKDFALQLFPRYFATATATQEKEKYVILAATSGDTGVAAISGFVNAGAHSQVMVLYPSHGVSPVQQTQMLSFDDGTQVRAYAVHSDFDFCQNTVKKIFSNAALKASLAAQQPTVRLSSANSINWGRLIPQVVYYFWAYRHHVQHPPAGWAFGDPIDVVVPCGNFGNILSGYVAKLMGLPVRKFIVASNCNDVLYDFVMTGTYDVRQRTLAVTASPSIDILKASNVERFLYLLSHGDTAVVARLMSDLDTNGVFTLPEEMRAAMQATFTAGRCTEEDCAATIKAVYELSHGSRLLDPHTAVAVYVAQQFREAELLERDLTKPTANDADGDVPPLVIASTAHWAKFPAPVLHSLRGEGAQLGTPAPTVAAAIAEVRALYAEIAKGGTQQPHPALLHALDVAEKAVNSVRAIDASVSDIQKELESFAAQ
;
A
#
# COMPACT_ATOMS: atom_id res chain seq x y z
N MET A 1 35.71 11.78 -4.82
CA MET A 1 35.69 10.46 -4.15
C MET A 1 35.46 10.70 -2.67
N TYR A 2 34.50 10.00 -2.06
CA TYR A 2 34.12 10.19 -0.66
C TYR A 2 35.19 9.65 0.31
N ALA A 3 35.27 10.22 1.51
CA ALA A 3 35.85 9.53 2.66
C ALA A 3 34.82 8.55 3.26
N LEU A 4 35.27 7.44 3.84
CA LEU A 4 34.39 6.44 4.47
C LEU A 4 34.38 6.60 6.00
N ALA A 5 33.20 6.65 6.60
CA ALA A 5 32.99 6.50 8.03
C ALA A 5 32.14 5.25 8.30
N ILE A 6 32.57 4.37 9.20
CA ILE A 6 31.81 3.17 9.58
C ILE A 6 31.33 3.31 11.02
N THR A 7 30.02 3.18 11.23
CA THR A 7 29.36 3.23 12.54
C THR A 7 28.59 1.92 12.81
N GLY A 8 27.83 1.84 13.90
CA GLY A 8 26.96 0.69 14.20
C GLY A 8 27.55 -0.29 15.21
N SER A 9 26.79 -1.35 15.47
CA SER A 9 27.05 -2.35 16.51
C SER A 9 28.04 -3.46 16.12
N GLY A 10 28.46 -3.54 14.86
CA GLY A 10 29.46 -4.51 14.38
C GLY A 10 30.79 -4.41 15.15
N SER A 11 31.50 -5.53 15.25
CA SER A 11 32.80 -5.56 15.96
C SER A 11 33.83 -4.66 15.28
N GLU A 12 34.78 -4.12 16.05
CA GLU A 12 35.85 -3.28 15.50
C GLU A 12 36.72 -4.04 14.47
N GLN A 13 36.88 -5.34 14.66
CA GLN A 13 37.55 -6.22 13.69
C GLN A 13 36.80 -6.26 12.35
N LEU A 14 35.48 -6.48 12.39
CA LEU A 14 34.65 -6.51 11.19
C LEU A 14 34.65 -5.15 10.48
N LYS A 15 34.51 -4.05 11.24
CA LYS A 15 34.58 -2.70 10.66
C LYS A 15 35.93 -2.44 9.97
N ALA A 16 37.03 -2.86 10.58
CA ALA A 16 38.36 -2.73 9.98
C ALA A 16 38.51 -3.58 8.71
N GLU A 17 37.96 -4.79 8.68
CA GLU A 17 37.96 -5.66 7.49
C GLU A 17 37.16 -5.05 6.34
N VAL A 18 35.94 -4.58 6.62
CA VAL A 18 35.09 -3.88 5.65
C VAL A 18 35.78 -2.62 5.15
N GLN A 19 36.39 -1.83 6.03
CA GLN A 19 37.12 -0.63 5.64
C GLN A 19 38.26 -0.95 4.67
N ALA A 20 39.09 -1.95 4.98
CA ALA A 20 40.19 -2.37 4.10
C ALA A 20 39.67 -2.86 2.74
N ALA A 21 38.54 -3.57 2.71
CA ALA A 21 37.93 -4.01 1.46
C ALA A 21 37.41 -2.85 0.61
N LEU A 22 36.69 -1.90 1.21
CA LEU A 22 36.06 -0.78 0.50
C LEU A 22 37.08 0.29 0.05
N VAL A 23 38.09 0.58 0.89
CA VAL A 23 39.10 1.62 0.64
C VAL A 23 40.30 1.08 -0.13
N ASP A 24 40.93 0.01 0.35
CA ASP A 24 42.24 -0.40 -0.16
C ASP A 24 42.11 -1.33 -1.38
N LYS A 25 41.20 -2.30 -1.31
CA LYS A 25 41.00 -3.30 -2.38
C LYS A 25 40.12 -2.77 -3.50
N ALA A 26 38.87 -2.38 -3.17
CA ALA A 26 37.89 -1.97 -4.16
C ALA A 26 38.03 -0.50 -4.62
N ARG A 27 38.77 0.32 -3.87
CA ARG A 27 39.02 1.74 -4.15
C ARG A 27 37.74 2.55 -4.40
N LEU A 28 36.66 2.22 -3.67
CA LEU A 28 35.39 2.94 -3.74
C LEU A 28 35.45 4.28 -2.97
N PHE A 29 36.31 4.34 -1.95
CA PHE A 29 36.52 5.49 -1.10
C PHE A 29 37.99 5.89 -1.08
N ALA A 30 38.25 7.15 -0.72
CA ALA A 30 39.60 7.66 -0.67
C ALA A 30 40.37 7.15 0.55
N SER A 31 41.69 6.96 0.42
CA SER A 31 42.54 6.49 1.51
C SER A 31 42.71 7.55 2.61
N ALA A 32 42.83 7.10 3.87
CA ALA A 32 43.01 7.95 5.04
C ALA A 32 44.26 8.87 4.95
N ALA A 33 45.29 8.46 4.21
CA ALA A 33 46.52 9.23 4.00
C ALA A 33 46.33 10.48 3.11
N SER A 34 45.16 10.66 2.49
CA SER A 34 44.84 11.77 1.58
C SER A 34 43.80 12.75 2.17
N ALA A 35 43.65 12.78 3.49
CA ALA A 35 42.60 13.51 4.22
C ALA A 35 42.72 15.04 4.06
N ASP A 36 42.05 15.57 3.03
CA ASP A 36 41.65 16.97 2.95
C ASP A 36 40.38 17.15 3.79
N ALA A 37 40.38 18.11 4.72
CA ALA A 37 39.26 18.39 5.62
C ALA A 37 37.98 18.84 4.90
N THR A 38 38.06 19.15 3.60
CA THR A 38 36.94 19.60 2.77
C THR A 38 36.20 18.46 2.03
N ARG A 39 36.65 17.21 2.15
CA ARG A 39 36.10 16.09 1.38
C ARG A 39 34.77 15.58 1.94
N PRO A 40 33.76 15.28 1.10
CA PRO A 40 32.49 14.72 1.57
C PRO A 40 32.66 13.31 2.16
N VAL A 41 31.89 12.99 3.20
CA VAL A 41 31.97 11.73 3.97
C VAL A 41 30.74 10.86 3.70
N PHE A 42 30.95 9.60 3.34
CA PHE A 42 29.92 8.58 3.26
C PHE A 42 29.92 7.73 4.53
N THR A 43 28.84 7.80 5.29
CA THR A 43 28.63 7.01 6.51
C THR A 43 27.91 5.69 6.20
N LEU A 44 28.57 4.56 6.48
CA LEU A 44 28.02 3.20 6.47
C LEU A 44 27.71 2.76 7.90
N CYS A 45 26.46 2.42 8.20
CA CYS A 45 26.08 1.81 9.47
C CYS A 45 26.18 0.29 9.35
N LEU A 46 27.09 -0.33 10.10
CA LEU A 46 27.30 -1.77 10.11
C LEU A 46 26.86 -2.33 11.46
N ASP A 47 25.70 -2.98 11.47
CA ASP A 47 25.11 -3.57 12.68
C ASP A 47 25.28 -5.09 12.65
N ALA A 48 25.55 -5.72 13.80
CA ALA A 48 25.61 -7.17 13.89
C ALA A 48 24.22 -7.78 14.13
N ALA A 49 23.89 -8.86 13.41
CA ALA A 49 22.57 -9.50 13.45
C ALA A 49 22.14 -10.03 14.83
N ASP A 50 23.11 -10.31 15.72
CA ASP A 50 22.88 -10.78 17.10
C ASP A 50 22.58 -9.64 18.08
N THR A 51 22.69 -8.39 17.64
CA THR A 51 22.29 -7.21 18.42
C THR A 51 20.81 -6.88 18.18
N ALA A 52 20.22 -6.05 19.05
CA ALA A 52 18.84 -5.60 18.86
C ALA A 52 18.69 -4.98 17.47
N ALA A 53 17.81 -5.55 16.65
CA ALA A 53 17.79 -5.38 15.19
C ALA A 53 17.77 -3.91 14.75
N MET A 54 17.08 -3.05 15.50
CA MET A 54 16.95 -1.63 15.17
C MET A 54 17.09 -0.77 16.43
N LYS A 55 18.33 -0.34 16.74
CA LYS A 55 18.54 0.84 17.59
C LYS A 55 18.61 2.06 16.66
N PRO A 56 17.59 2.92 16.60
CA PRO A 56 17.63 4.08 15.73
C PRO A 56 18.79 4.99 16.14
N LEU A 57 19.62 5.37 15.17
CA LEU A 57 20.73 6.28 15.40
C LEU A 57 20.27 7.72 15.16
N HIS A 58 20.63 8.61 16.09
CA HIS A 58 20.46 10.05 15.89
C HIS A 58 21.33 10.58 14.74
N GLN A 59 22.45 9.90 14.47
CA GLN A 59 23.35 10.26 13.39
C GLN A 59 22.82 9.73 12.05
N LEU A 60 22.88 10.59 11.03
CA LEU A 60 22.59 10.23 9.66
C LEU A 60 23.60 9.18 9.14
N TYR A 61 23.11 8.19 8.43
CA TYR A 61 23.91 7.30 7.60
C TYR A 61 23.33 7.22 6.18
N HIS A 62 24.16 6.84 5.21
CA HIS A 62 23.74 6.70 3.81
C HIS A 62 23.25 5.29 3.50
N TYR A 63 23.77 4.30 4.21
CA TYR A 63 23.36 2.91 4.08
C TYR A 63 23.55 2.18 5.40
N ARG A 64 22.59 1.33 5.78
CA ARG A 64 22.70 0.39 6.89
C ARG A 64 22.78 -1.02 6.33
N PHE A 65 23.73 -1.80 6.83
CA PHE A 65 23.90 -3.20 6.50
C PHE A 65 23.95 -4.02 7.79
N ILE A 66 23.05 -4.99 7.92
CA ILE A 66 23.02 -5.92 9.05
C ILE A 66 23.91 -7.11 8.71
N TRP A 67 25.07 -7.21 9.34
CA TRP A 67 26.00 -8.30 9.11
C TRP A 67 25.51 -9.60 9.74
N THR A 68 25.27 -10.59 8.89
CA THR A 68 24.82 -11.94 9.24
C THR A 68 25.92 -12.97 8.93
N GLU A 69 25.74 -14.22 9.38
CA GLU A 69 26.65 -15.31 9.03
C GLU A 69 26.70 -15.62 7.52
N THR A 70 25.65 -15.24 6.78
CA THR A 70 25.57 -15.42 5.32
C THR A 70 26.00 -14.18 4.52
N SER A 71 26.37 -13.09 5.20
CA SER A 71 26.82 -11.85 4.56
C SER A 71 28.20 -12.01 3.94
N THR A 72 28.44 -11.31 2.83
CA THR A 72 29.76 -11.27 2.18
C THR A 72 30.19 -9.84 1.86
N ILE A 73 31.50 -9.63 1.71
CA ILE A 73 32.04 -8.33 1.29
C ILE A 73 31.61 -8.01 -0.14
N GLU A 74 31.54 -9.02 -1.02
CA GLU A 74 31.10 -8.89 -2.40
C GLU A 74 29.66 -8.37 -2.49
N GLU A 75 28.77 -8.89 -1.64
CA GLU A 75 27.39 -8.45 -1.55
C GLU A 75 27.28 -6.99 -1.07
N LEU A 76 28.03 -6.63 -0.01
CA LEU A 76 28.08 -5.24 0.46
C LEU A 76 28.62 -4.30 -0.64
N LEU A 77 29.65 -4.72 -1.38
CA LEU A 77 30.18 -3.98 -2.53
C LEU A 77 29.13 -3.79 -3.63
N ALA A 78 28.36 -4.83 -3.94
CA ALA A 78 27.29 -4.76 -4.93
C ALA A 78 26.18 -3.80 -4.49
N ALA A 79 25.84 -3.76 -3.21
CA ALA A 79 24.85 -2.85 -2.65
C ALA A 79 25.32 -1.38 -2.66
N LEU A 80 26.60 -1.13 -2.38
CA LEU A 80 27.13 0.23 -2.26
C LEU A 80 27.45 0.90 -3.60
N ARG A 81 27.86 0.14 -4.63
CA ARG A 81 28.26 0.73 -5.93
C ARG A 81 27.17 1.59 -6.57
N PRO A 82 25.92 1.12 -6.75
CA PRO A 82 24.85 1.94 -7.33
C PRO A 82 24.60 3.21 -6.51
N LEU A 83 24.58 3.08 -5.18
CA LEU A 83 24.39 4.22 -4.28
C LEU A 83 25.50 5.28 -4.48
N LEU A 84 26.76 4.88 -4.60
CA LEU A 84 27.87 5.81 -4.81
C LEU A 84 27.84 6.46 -6.19
N GLU A 85 27.44 5.73 -7.23
CA GLU A 85 27.25 6.31 -8.58
C GLU A 85 26.17 7.39 -8.60
N LEU A 86 25.04 7.14 -7.92
CA LEU A 86 23.96 8.11 -7.75
C LEU A 86 24.47 9.40 -7.08
N HIS A 87 25.23 9.26 -6.00
CA HIS A 87 25.81 10.38 -5.27
C HIS A 87 26.85 11.16 -6.11
N ALA A 88 27.66 10.47 -6.92
CA ALA A 88 28.64 11.09 -7.80
C ALA A 88 27.98 11.93 -8.92
N ARG A 89 26.88 11.45 -9.51
CA ARG A 89 26.12 12.19 -10.54
C ARG A 89 25.45 13.45 -9.96
N GLY A 90 25.06 13.44 -8.69
CA GLY A 90 24.48 14.60 -7.99
C GLY A 90 25.46 15.76 -7.76
N HIS A 91 26.77 15.51 -7.66
CA HIS A 91 27.79 16.53 -7.39
C HIS A 91 28.32 17.22 -8.64
N ALA A 92 28.05 16.70 -9.84
CA ALA A 92 28.52 17.29 -11.10
C ALA A 92 27.76 18.59 -11.50
N GLY A 93 26.77 19.04 -10.71
CA GLY A 93 25.86 20.13 -11.06
C GLY A 93 25.65 21.24 -10.02
N SER A 94 26.31 21.26 -8.86
CA SER A 94 26.13 22.36 -7.90
C SER A 94 27.39 22.70 -7.10
N ASP A 95 28.02 23.84 -7.43
CA ASP A 95 29.17 24.42 -6.73
C ASP A 95 28.78 25.23 -5.47
N THR A 96 27.58 25.00 -4.93
CA THR A 96 27.07 25.77 -3.77
C THR A 96 26.49 24.86 -2.70
N GLN A 97 27.18 24.83 -1.55
CA GLN A 97 26.82 24.23 -0.25
C GLN A 97 27.11 22.71 -0.06
N PRO A 98 28.03 22.33 0.85
CA PRO A 98 28.43 20.94 1.11
C PRO A 98 27.41 20.10 1.92
N HIS A 99 26.15 20.54 2.03
CA HIS A 99 25.07 19.83 2.71
C HIS A 99 23.77 19.71 1.88
N ALA A 100 23.79 20.12 0.60
CA ALA A 100 22.65 19.95 -0.28
C ALA A 100 22.57 18.47 -0.74
N VAL A 101 21.60 17.73 -0.21
CA VAL A 101 21.25 16.39 -0.72
C VAL A 101 20.80 16.57 -2.17
N ALA A 102 21.58 16.09 -3.14
CA ALA A 102 21.14 16.03 -4.53
C ALA A 102 19.80 15.29 -4.58
N GLY A 103 18.74 15.94 -5.09
CA GLY A 103 17.37 15.44 -4.93
C GLY A 103 17.23 13.98 -5.39
N ALA A 104 16.79 13.09 -4.49
CA ALA A 104 16.62 11.66 -4.76
C ALA A 104 15.39 11.37 -5.63
N PHE A 105 14.50 12.35 -5.77
CA PHE A 105 13.25 12.25 -6.50
C PHE A 105 13.31 12.96 -7.85
N THR A 106 12.49 12.50 -8.78
CA THR A 106 12.27 13.14 -10.08
C THR A 106 10.80 13.03 -10.49
N SER A 107 10.38 13.84 -11.45
CA SER A 107 9.06 13.74 -12.08
C SER A 107 9.06 12.63 -13.13
N THR A 108 7.99 11.84 -13.18
CA THR A 108 7.73 10.88 -14.26
C THR A 108 7.64 11.52 -15.65
N ARG A 109 7.49 12.84 -15.76
CA ARG A 109 7.38 13.59 -17.03
C ARG A 109 8.57 14.51 -17.31
N GLY A 110 9.60 14.49 -16.45
CA GLY A 110 10.89 15.11 -16.75
C GLY A 110 11.12 16.53 -16.21
N ALA A 111 10.25 17.07 -15.35
CA ALA A 111 10.56 18.29 -14.60
C ALA A 111 11.90 18.17 -13.86
N ALA A 112 12.73 19.20 -14.01
CA ALA A 112 14.11 19.24 -13.49
C ALA A 112 14.20 19.72 -12.04
N GLU A 113 13.10 19.74 -11.30
CA GLU A 113 13.08 20.19 -9.91
C GLU A 113 13.86 19.22 -9.01
N GLN A 114 14.74 19.77 -8.18
CA GLN A 114 15.42 18.99 -7.16
C GLN A 114 14.46 18.80 -5.98
N SER A 115 14.03 17.56 -5.77
CA SER A 115 13.10 17.20 -4.71
C SER A 115 13.67 16.11 -3.80
N ASN A 116 13.35 16.22 -2.51
CA ASN A 116 13.68 15.25 -1.48
C ASN A 116 12.41 14.62 -0.90
N PHE A 117 12.53 13.60 -0.05
CA PHE A 117 11.37 12.88 0.48
C PHE A 117 10.34 13.81 1.15
N LEU A 118 10.78 14.72 2.03
CA LEU A 118 9.86 15.66 2.69
C LEU A 118 9.23 16.67 1.70
N SER A 119 9.96 17.14 0.69
CA SER A 119 9.38 18.05 -0.32
C SER A 119 8.34 17.35 -1.18
N VAL A 120 8.58 16.10 -1.61
CA VAL A 120 7.58 15.35 -2.39
C VAL A 120 6.35 14.99 -1.56
N VAL A 121 6.52 14.73 -0.25
CA VAL A 121 5.40 14.53 0.68
C VAL A 121 4.57 15.81 0.81
N ARG A 122 5.20 16.96 0.93
CA ARG A 122 4.53 18.27 1.02
C ARG A 122 3.81 18.65 -0.27
N ASP A 123 4.50 18.51 -1.40
CA ASP A 123 4.07 19.08 -2.69
C ASP A 123 3.10 18.13 -3.44
N GLY A 124 3.28 16.82 -3.30
CA GLY A 124 2.39 15.78 -3.83
C GLY A 124 2.48 15.54 -5.35
N LEU A 125 2.50 16.61 -6.16
CA LEU A 125 2.68 16.57 -7.61
C LEU A 125 3.92 17.36 -8.04
N ALA A 126 4.51 16.95 -9.15
CA ALA A 126 5.57 17.70 -9.80
C ALA A 126 5.01 18.93 -10.54
N SER A 127 5.88 19.91 -10.81
CA SER A 127 5.51 21.18 -11.48
C SER A 127 4.98 21.00 -12.91
N ASP A 128 5.33 19.92 -13.60
CA ASP A 128 4.84 19.54 -14.94
C ASP A 128 3.56 18.68 -14.91
N GLY A 129 2.96 18.49 -13.72
CA GLY A 129 1.80 17.63 -13.51
C GLY A 129 2.12 16.13 -13.46
N GLY A 130 3.40 15.75 -13.56
CA GLY A 130 3.85 14.39 -13.35
C GLY A 130 3.83 13.97 -11.88
N LEU A 131 4.09 12.68 -11.65
CA LEU A 131 4.17 12.10 -10.32
C LEU A 131 5.64 12.03 -9.86
N TYR A 132 5.89 12.31 -8.59
CA TYR A 132 7.21 12.06 -8.01
C TYR A 132 7.51 10.57 -7.87
N ILE A 133 8.75 10.19 -8.17
CA ILE A 133 9.29 8.84 -7.98
C ILE A 133 10.79 8.92 -7.65
N LEU A 134 11.32 7.91 -6.95
CA LEU A 134 12.76 7.77 -6.78
C LEU A 134 13.43 7.62 -8.14
N LYS A 135 14.57 8.29 -8.32
CA LYS A 135 15.39 8.16 -9.54
C LYS A 135 15.82 6.71 -9.78
N GLU A 136 16.17 6.01 -8.71
CA GLU A 136 16.55 4.60 -8.70
C GLU A 136 15.87 3.92 -7.51
N ILE A 137 15.25 2.76 -7.75
CA ILE A 137 14.69 1.93 -6.67
C ILE A 137 15.84 1.15 -6.05
N PRO A 138 16.06 1.25 -4.72
CA PRO A 138 17.14 0.53 -4.05
C PRO A 138 16.91 -0.98 -4.11
N THR A 139 17.98 -1.76 -4.14
CA THR A 139 17.92 -3.22 -4.03
C THR A 139 18.31 -3.66 -2.61
N MET A 140 17.52 -4.54 -2.01
CA MET A 140 17.85 -5.23 -0.77
C MET A 140 18.71 -6.46 -1.09
N PRO A 141 19.92 -6.57 -0.51
CA PRO A 141 20.75 -7.76 -0.69
C PRO A 141 20.12 -9.03 -0.11
N ASP A 142 20.48 -10.19 -0.66
CA ASP A 142 19.93 -11.49 -0.28
C ASP A 142 20.14 -11.80 1.22
N SER A 143 21.28 -11.44 1.80
CA SER A 143 21.54 -11.61 3.24
C SER A 143 20.64 -10.73 4.10
N GLN A 144 20.33 -9.52 3.66
CA GLN A 144 19.41 -8.61 4.33
C GLN A 144 17.97 -9.13 4.26
N LEU A 145 17.56 -9.60 3.07
CA LEU A 145 16.24 -10.21 2.89
C LEU A 145 16.12 -11.52 3.69
N TYR A 146 17.16 -12.34 3.70
CA TYR A 146 17.23 -13.57 4.49
C TYR A 146 17.08 -13.27 5.98
N PHE A 147 17.82 -12.28 6.49
CA PHE A 147 17.70 -11.81 7.87
C PHE A 147 16.28 -11.33 8.17
N PHE A 148 15.73 -10.43 7.34
CA PHE A 148 14.36 -9.93 7.47
C PHE A 148 13.34 -11.07 7.60
N CYS A 149 13.46 -12.08 6.73
CA CYS A 149 12.52 -13.20 6.71
C CYS A 149 12.73 -14.20 7.86
N LYS A 150 13.98 -14.50 8.24
CA LYS A 150 14.28 -15.52 9.26
C LYS A 150 14.28 -15.00 10.69
N GLN A 151 14.40 -13.69 10.89
CA GLN A 151 14.39 -13.11 12.23
C GLN A 151 13.00 -13.26 12.89
N LYS A 152 12.90 -14.18 13.86
CA LYS A 152 11.62 -14.60 14.45
C LYS A 152 10.94 -13.49 15.26
N ASN A 153 11.72 -12.67 15.96
CA ASN A 153 11.21 -11.66 16.89
C ASN A 153 11.10 -10.26 16.26
N LEU A 154 11.25 -10.14 14.94
CA LEU A 154 11.13 -8.87 14.24
C LEU A 154 9.68 -8.38 14.31
N ALA A 155 9.44 -7.27 15.00
CA ALA A 155 8.12 -6.64 15.04
C ALA A 155 7.79 -5.96 13.70
N TYR A 156 6.51 -5.78 13.39
CA TYR A 156 6.10 -5.12 12.14
C TYR A 156 6.67 -3.69 12.02
N VAL A 157 6.81 -2.97 13.13
CA VAL A 157 7.40 -1.61 13.16
C VAL A 157 8.88 -1.61 12.77
N GLU A 158 9.65 -2.59 13.23
CA GLU A 158 11.08 -2.73 12.88
C GLU A 158 11.22 -3.17 11.42
N ALA A 159 10.38 -4.11 10.98
CA ALA A 159 10.29 -4.51 9.58
C ALA A 159 9.94 -3.32 8.66
N ALA A 160 8.96 -2.50 9.07
CA ALA A 160 8.59 -1.30 8.34
C ALA A 160 9.73 -0.30 8.28
N GLU A 161 10.46 -0.07 9.38
CA GLU A 161 11.65 0.80 9.38
C GLU A 161 12.71 0.30 8.39
N MET A 162 13.08 -1.00 8.43
CA MET A 162 14.10 -1.57 7.52
C MET A 162 13.80 -1.37 6.03
N ILE A 163 12.53 -1.41 5.65
CA ILE A 163 12.09 -1.20 4.25
C ILE A 163 11.96 0.28 3.94
N LEU A 164 11.35 1.06 4.83
CA LEU A 164 11.08 2.48 4.59
C LEU A 164 12.35 3.34 4.60
N GLU A 165 13.35 3.01 5.43
CA GLU A 165 14.66 3.68 5.45
C GLU A 165 15.34 3.70 4.07
N GLN A 166 15.08 2.71 3.23
CA GLN A 166 15.64 2.63 1.88
C GLN A 166 14.86 3.46 0.86
N LEU A 167 13.57 3.73 1.13
CA LEU A 167 12.65 4.40 0.20
C LEU A 167 12.45 5.89 0.50
N VAL A 168 13.15 6.39 1.52
CA VAL A 168 13.28 7.80 1.88
C VAL A 168 14.72 8.24 1.67
N ASP A 169 14.96 9.55 1.64
CA ASP A 169 16.32 10.10 1.58
C ASP A 169 16.72 10.77 2.91
N ALA A 170 17.90 11.38 2.93
CA ALA A 170 18.47 12.04 4.09
C ALA A 170 17.64 13.21 4.66
N SER A 171 16.54 13.61 4.03
CA SER A 171 15.60 14.57 4.63
C SER A 171 14.89 14.04 5.88
N ILE A 172 14.90 12.72 6.11
CA ILE A 172 14.41 12.11 7.35
C ILE A 172 15.44 11.12 7.90
N THR A 173 15.92 11.34 9.13
CA THR A 173 16.85 10.40 9.76
C THR A 173 16.11 9.20 10.33
N PRO A 174 16.77 8.05 10.50
CA PRO A 174 16.24 6.87 11.21
C PRO A 174 15.61 7.20 12.57
N ALA A 175 16.30 8.01 13.40
CA ALA A 175 15.77 8.46 14.69
C ALA A 175 14.51 9.33 14.59
N VAL A 176 14.26 9.96 13.45
CA VAL A 176 12.99 10.67 13.19
C VAL A 176 11.95 9.71 12.62
N LEU A 177 12.32 8.84 11.66
CA LEU A 177 11.41 7.90 11.02
C LEU A 177 10.81 6.88 11.99
N TYR A 178 11.63 6.28 12.85
CA TYR A 178 11.20 5.21 13.75
C TYR A 178 10.02 5.60 14.67
N PRO A 179 10.06 6.75 15.39
CA PRO A 179 8.90 7.21 16.15
C PRO A 179 7.62 7.38 15.31
N LEU A 180 7.73 7.84 14.05
CA LEU A 180 6.55 8.01 13.19
C LEU A 180 5.95 6.64 12.82
N VAL A 181 6.80 5.66 12.50
CA VAL A 181 6.40 4.28 12.20
C VAL A 181 5.76 3.62 13.43
N LEU A 182 6.37 3.76 14.60
CA LEU A 182 5.85 3.25 15.87
C LEU A 182 4.46 3.84 16.18
N GLN A 183 4.29 5.14 15.96
CA GLN A 183 2.99 5.80 16.14
C GLN A 183 1.98 5.43 15.04
N ALA A 184 2.39 5.16 13.81
CA ALA A 184 1.44 4.76 12.77
C ALA A 184 0.88 3.34 13.02
N TYR A 185 1.73 2.42 13.49
CA TYR A 185 1.42 1.00 13.62
C TYR A 185 1.26 0.51 15.07
N ASP A 186 0.91 1.41 15.98
CA ASP A 186 0.61 1.08 17.37
C ASP A 186 -0.56 0.11 17.48
N ALA A 187 -0.33 -1.07 18.06
CA ALA A 187 -1.31 -2.15 18.15
C ALA A 187 -2.68 -1.72 18.71
N SER A 188 -2.75 -0.70 19.58
CA SER A 188 -4.02 -0.18 20.11
C SER A 188 -4.96 0.39 19.02
N ARG A 189 -4.41 0.85 17.89
CA ARG A 189 -5.16 1.33 16.71
C ARG A 189 -5.42 0.24 15.68
N TRP A 190 -4.79 -0.92 15.83
CA TRP A 190 -4.84 -2.04 14.88
C TRP A 190 -5.59 -3.24 15.49
N SER A 191 -6.77 -2.97 16.04
CA SER A 191 -7.64 -3.96 16.69
C SER A 191 -6.99 -4.75 17.83
N GLY A 192 -5.97 -4.18 18.48
CA GLY A 192 -5.21 -4.83 19.54
C GLY A 192 -4.30 -5.97 19.06
N LYS A 193 -4.13 -6.14 17.73
CA LYS A 193 -3.28 -7.17 17.15
C LYS A 193 -1.82 -6.73 17.16
N SER A 194 -0.93 -7.63 17.54
CA SER A 194 0.53 -7.44 17.41
C SER A 194 1.01 -7.65 15.98
N ASP A 195 0.38 -8.57 15.25
CA ASP A 195 0.57 -8.72 13.81
C ASP A 195 -0.37 -7.77 13.07
N ILE A 196 0.21 -6.70 12.54
CA ILE A 196 -0.48 -5.60 11.87
C ILE A 196 -1.04 -6.06 10.50
N CYS A 197 -0.35 -7.01 9.84
CA CYS A 197 -0.70 -7.54 8.53
C CYS A 197 -0.67 -9.08 8.57
N PRO A 198 -1.62 -9.73 9.26
CA PRO A 198 -1.61 -11.18 9.37
C PRO A 198 -1.84 -11.83 8.00
N VAL A 199 -1.04 -12.83 7.70
CA VAL A 199 -1.22 -13.71 6.54
C VAL A 199 -1.82 -15.02 7.02
N THR A 200 -2.96 -15.39 6.45
CA THR A 200 -3.73 -16.55 6.88
C THR A 200 -4.13 -17.39 5.67
N PRO A 201 -4.26 -18.72 5.81
CA PRO A 201 -4.81 -19.55 4.74
C PRO A 201 -6.21 -19.04 4.31
N LEU A 202 -6.51 -19.10 3.02
CA LEU A 202 -7.82 -18.74 2.49
C LEU A 202 -8.92 -19.61 3.12
N LEU A 203 -8.76 -20.93 3.01
CA LEU A 203 -9.61 -21.92 3.65
C LEU A 203 -8.90 -22.40 4.93
N MET A 204 -9.39 -21.94 6.08
CA MET A 204 -8.89 -22.39 7.37
C MET A 204 -9.34 -23.84 7.58
N GLY A 205 -8.40 -24.78 7.73
CA GLY A 205 -8.73 -26.18 8.04
C GLY A 205 -9.70 -26.26 9.22
N GLY A 206 -10.81 -26.97 9.06
CA GLY A 206 -11.95 -26.96 9.98
C GLY A 206 -11.55 -27.11 11.45
N ARG A 207 -11.62 -26.02 12.22
CA ARG A 207 -11.53 -26.06 13.68
C ARG A 207 -12.88 -26.53 14.23
N SER A 208 -12.96 -27.78 14.67
CA SER A 208 -13.90 -28.14 15.74
C SER A 208 -13.46 -27.38 16.99
N GLN A 209 -14.32 -26.49 17.51
CA GLN A 209 -14.08 -25.81 18.79
C GLN A 209 -14.15 -26.85 19.92
N ALA A 210 -13.01 -27.18 20.51
CA ALA A 210 -12.94 -27.79 21.83
C ALA A 210 -11.88 -27.03 22.67
N ALA A 211 -12.41 -26.30 23.66
CA ALA A 211 -11.85 -25.80 24.93
C ALA A 211 -10.34 -25.48 25.06
N HIS A 212 -10.08 -24.29 25.62
CA HIS A 212 -8.80 -23.86 26.17
C HIS A 212 -8.16 -24.90 27.11
N GLY A 213 -6.90 -25.22 26.83
CA GLY A 213 -6.03 -25.98 27.73
C GLY A 213 -4.64 -26.11 27.12
N ALA A 214 -3.62 -25.79 27.91
CA ALA A 214 -2.20 -25.81 27.55
C ALA A 214 -1.78 -27.17 26.97
N ASP A 215 -1.04 -27.17 25.85
CA ASP A 215 0.01 -28.15 25.53
C ASP A 215 0.63 -27.85 24.16
N ALA A 216 1.84 -27.26 24.17
CA ALA A 216 2.62 -26.93 22.98
C ALA A 216 3.09 -28.17 22.18
N HIS A 217 3.03 -29.37 22.77
CA HIS A 217 3.43 -30.62 22.12
C HIS A 217 2.37 -31.15 21.13
N ASN A 218 1.10 -30.76 21.29
CA ASN A 218 0.02 -31.14 20.39
C ASN A 218 -0.11 -30.24 19.15
N ALA A 219 0.58 -29.10 19.09
CA ALA A 219 0.56 -28.22 17.92
C ALA A 219 1.25 -28.87 16.70
N ALA A 220 2.37 -29.55 16.90
CA ALA A 220 3.12 -30.21 15.81
C ALA A 220 2.36 -31.40 15.19
N VAL A 221 1.64 -32.18 16.01
CA VAL A 221 0.81 -33.30 15.55
C VAL A 221 -0.49 -32.82 14.88
N ARG A 222 -1.00 -31.64 15.28
CA ARG A 222 -2.19 -31.00 14.68
C ARG A 222 -1.88 -30.34 13.32
N ASP A 223 -0.67 -29.81 13.15
CA ASP A 223 -0.18 -29.29 11.87
C ASP A 223 -0.01 -30.43 10.85
N GLU A 224 0.38 -31.62 11.32
CA GLU A 224 0.44 -32.82 10.50
C GLU A 224 -0.96 -33.24 10.00
N ALA A 225 -2.02 -33.07 10.80
CA ALA A 225 -3.40 -33.36 10.41
C ALA A 225 -4.00 -32.29 9.45
N ALA A 226 -3.69 -31.01 9.65
CA ALA A 226 -4.01 -29.95 8.70
C ALA A 226 -3.30 -30.16 7.35
N SER A 227 -2.05 -30.64 7.38
CA SER A 227 -1.31 -31.06 6.18
C SER A 227 -1.93 -32.29 5.51
N ARG A 228 -2.63 -33.18 6.23
CA ARG A 228 -3.28 -34.36 5.64
C ARG A 228 -4.58 -34.01 4.91
N LEU A 229 -5.30 -32.98 5.34
CA LEU A 229 -6.45 -32.43 4.61
C LEU A 229 -6.00 -31.69 3.35
N SER A 230 -4.90 -30.91 3.39
CA SER A 230 -4.36 -30.26 2.18
C SER A 230 -3.66 -31.21 1.21
N ARG A 231 -3.13 -32.35 1.69
CA ARG A 231 -2.50 -33.40 0.85
C ARG A 231 -3.49 -34.35 0.16
N SER A 232 -4.81 -34.21 0.39
CA SER A 232 -5.81 -35.12 -0.20
C SER A 232 -7.04 -34.43 -0.76
N ALA A 233 -6.89 -33.18 -1.23
CA ALA A 233 -7.78 -32.72 -2.30
C ALA A 233 -7.56 -33.68 -3.49
N SER A 234 -8.46 -34.66 -3.65
CA SER A 234 -8.51 -35.52 -4.83
C SER A 234 -8.35 -34.66 -6.09
N PHE A 235 -7.85 -35.20 -7.19
CA PHE A 235 -7.78 -34.49 -8.48
C PHE A 235 -9.10 -33.77 -8.84
N ASN A 236 -10.24 -34.28 -8.35
CA ASN A 236 -11.59 -33.73 -8.53
C ASN A 236 -12.15 -32.91 -7.34
N ALA A 237 -11.34 -32.59 -6.32
CA ALA A 237 -11.81 -31.82 -5.17
C ALA A 237 -11.98 -30.34 -5.56
N PRO A 238 -13.17 -29.75 -5.37
CA PRO A 238 -13.45 -28.36 -5.79
C PRO A 238 -12.56 -27.32 -5.10
N GLU A 239 -11.96 -27.65 -3.95
CA GLU A 239 -11.06 -26.81 -3.18
C GLU A 239 -9.57 -26.96 -3.54
N ARG A 240 -9.21 -27.82 -4.51
CA ARG A 240 -7.80 -28.10 -4.88
C ARG A 240 -7.02 -26.84 -5.22
N TRP A 241 -7.64 -25.89 -5.91
CA TRP A 241 -7.02 -24.61 -6.26
C TRP A 241 -6.63 -23.77 -5.03
N ALA A 242 -7.30 -23.95 -3.89
CA ALA A 242 -7.05 -23.17 -2.68
C ALA A 242 -5.82 -23.66 -1.90
N ALA A 243 -5.17 -24.75 -2.33
CA ALA A 243 -3.93 -25.22 -1.74
C ALA A 243 -2.81 -24.17 -1.89
N ASN A 244 -2.12 -23.86 -0.78
CA ASN A 244 -1.10 -22.81 -0.70
C ASN A 244 -1.59 -21.42 -1.16
N VAL A 245 -2.90 -21.17 -1.03
CA VAL A 245 -3.50 -19.85 -1.21
C VAL A 245 -3.69 -19.20 0.15
N SER A 246 -3.06 -18.05 0.33
CA SER A 246 -3.06 -17.26 1.55
C SER A 246 -3.71 -15.90 1.28
N VAL A 247 -4.26 -15.31 2.33
CA VAL A 247 -4.82 -13.95 2.33
C VAL A 247 -3.98 -13.11 3.27
N MET A 248 -3.41 -12.00 2.76
CA MET A 248 -2.85 -10.95 3.60
C MET A 248 -3.99 -10.00 4.01
N GLU A 249 -4.31 -9.98 5.30
CA GLU A 249 -5.44 -9.20 5.83
C GLU A 249 -5.00 -7.76 6.08
N LEU A 250 -5.42 -6.84 5.20
CA LEU A 250 -5.01 -5.44 5.25
C LEU A 250 -6.05 -4.53 5.92
N PHE A 251 -6.92 -5.07 6.77
CA PHE A 251 -8.11 -4.36 7.25
C PHE A 251 -8.22 -4.25 8.77
N HIS A 252 -7.14 -4.46 9.53
CA HIS A 252 -7.18 -4.40 11.00
C HIS A 252 -7.00 -2.99 11.59
N GLY A 253 -6.73 -2.01 10.73
CA GLY A 253 -6.52 -0.61 11.10
C GLY A 253 -7.83 0.13 11.47
N PRO A 254 -7.72 1.42 11.83
CA PRO A 254 -8.82 2.19 12.41
C PRO A 254 -10.00 2.45 11.46
N THR A 255 -9.87 2.17 10.16
CA THR A 255 -10.96 2.36 9.20
C THR A 255 -11.37 1.06 8.49
N ALA A 256 -10.82 -0.06 8.95
CA ALA A 256 -11.08 -1.40 8.46
C ALA A 256 -10.76 -1.60 6.96
N ALA A 257 -9.73 -0.93 6.45
CA ALA A 257 -9.31 -1.00 5.06
C ALA A 257 -7.79 -0.78 4.88
N PHE A 258 -7.23 -1.31 3.78
CA PHE A 258 -5.78 -1.28 3.51
C PHE A 258 -5.17 0.13 3.41
N LYS A 259 -6.01 1.13 3.18
CA LYS A 259 -5.59 2.53 3.10
C LYS A 259 -5.03 3.04 4.43
N ASP A 260 -5.34 2.37 5.54
CA ASP A 260 -4.79 2.66 6.87
C ASP A 260 -3.27 2.53 6.93
N PHE A 261 -2.67 1.55 6.22
CA PHE A 261 -1.21 1.38 6.20
C PHE A 261 -0.50 2.63 5.71
N ALA A 262 -1.05 3.26 4.66
CA ALA A 262 -0.51 4.50 4.13
C ALA A 262 -0.90 5.71 4.97
N LEU A 263 -2.18 5.82 5.36
CA LEU A 263 -2.75 7.05 5.89
C LEU A 263 -2.59 7.22 7.40
N GLN A 264 -2.19 6.18 8.15
CA GLN A 264 -1.74 6.38 9.53
C GLN A 264 -0.31 6.92 9.64
N LEU A 265 0.48 6.81 8.56
CA LEU A 265 1.88 7.24 8.50
C LEU A 265 2.07 8.54 7.71
N PHE A 266 1.36 8.69 6.58
CA PHE A 266 1.46 9.89 5.72
C PHE A 266 1.27 11.24 6.46
N PRO A 267 0.25 11.43 7.31
CA PRO A 267 0.07 12.68 8.05
C PRO A 267 1.22 13.01 9.00
N ARG A 268 1.96 12.00 9.47
CA ARG A 268 3.14 12.16 10.32
C ARG A 268 4.33 12.65 9.50
N TYR A 269 4.56 12.07 8.33
CA TYR A 269 5.53 12.60 7.36
C TYR A 269 5.19 14.04 6.97
N PHE A 270 3.91 14.30 6.72
CA PHE A 270 3.43 15.62 6.35
C PHE A 270 3.71 16.65 7.45
N ALA A 271 3.38 16.32 8.70
CA ALA A 271 3.70 17.18 9.85
C ALA A 271 5.20 17.47 9.97
N THR A 272 6.07 16.48 9.72
CA THR A 272 7.53 16.69 9.67
C THR A 272 7.92 17.59 8.50
N ALA A 273 7.35 17.39 7.32
CA ALA A 273 7.65 18.17 6.11
C ALA A 273 7.19 19.64 6.21
N THR A 274 6.16 19.91 7.01
CA THR A 274 5.60 21.26 7.21
C THR A 274 6.02 21.89 8.54
N ALA A 275 6.92 21.26 9.30
CA ALA A 275 7.46 21.81 10.53
C ALA A 275 8.42 22.98 10.21
N THR A 276 7.86 24.16 9.92
CA THR A 276 8.63 25.39 9.67
C THR A 276 8.53 26.36 10.84
N GLN A 277 9.40 27.38 10.87
CA GLN A 277 9.32 28.45 11.88
C GLN A 277 8.06 29.31 11.72
N GLU A 278 7.52 29.40 10.50
CA GLU A 278 6.26 30.05 10.22
C GLU A 278 5.11 29.07 10.54
N LYS A 279 4.15 29.52 11.34
CA LYS A 279 2.95 28.73 11.63
C LYS A 279 2.01 28.74 10.42
N GLU A 280 2.38 28.09 9.33
CA GLU A 280 1.46 27.89 8.21
C GLU A 280 0.31 26.96 8.63
N LYS A 281 -0.88 27.24 8.12
CA LYS A 281 -2.07 26.40 8.29
C LYS A 281 -2.33 25.62 7.01
N TYR A 282 -2.59 24.33 7.14
CA TYR A 282 -2.85 23.45 6.00
C TYR A 282 -4.30 22.98 5.98
N VAL A 283 -4.96 23.09 4.82
CA VAL A 283 -6.23 22.42 4.54
C VAL A 283 -5.99 21.27 3.58
N ILE A 284 -6.28 20.07 4.06
CA ILE A 284 -6.14 18.82 3.33
C ILE A 284 -7.43 18.55 2.58
N LEU A 285 -7.36 18.50 1.25
CA LEU A 285 -8.49 18.20 0.39
C LEU A 285 -8.41 16.76 -0.12
N ALA A 286 -9.51 16.03 -0.01
CA ALA A 286 -9.66 14.70 -0.59
C ALA A 286 -11.03 14.54 -1.27
N ALA A 287 -11.04 13.81 -2.38
CA ALA A 287 -12.26 13.25 -2.96
C ALA A 287 -12.28 11.75 -2.70
N THR A 288 -13.44 11.17 -2.39
CA THR A 288 -13.53 9.75 -2.05
C THR A 288 -14.79 9.09 -2.62
N SER A 289 -14.65 7.83 -3.05
CA SER A 289 -15.76 6.89 -3.24
C SER A 289 -16.07 6.07 -1.96
N GLY A 290 -15.37 6.37 -0.86
CA GLY A 290 -15.61 5.78 0.46
C GLY A 290 -14.33 5.74 1.30
N ASP A 291 -13.55 4.66 1.18
CA ASP A 291 -12.45 4.36 2.10
C ASP A 291 -11.34 5.41 2.18
N THR A 292 -10.98 6.06 1.07
CA THR A 292 -9.84 7.01 1.06
C THR A 292 -10.11 8.20 1.97
N GLY A 293 -11.33 8.74 1.92
CA GLY A 293 -11.73 9.89 2.73
C GLY A 293 -11.72 9.55 4.21
N VAL A 294 -12.30 8.42 4.61
CA VAL A 294 -12.31 7.99 6.01
C VAL A 294 -10.90 7.77 6.54
N ALA A 295 -10.04 7.08 5.77
CA ALA A 295 -8.65 6.83 6.16
C ALA A 295 -7.83 8.13 6.22
N ALA A 296 -8.09 9.10 5.34
CA ALA A 296 -7.42 10.39 5.37
C ALA A 296 -7.83 11.20 6.61
N ILE A 297 -9.14 11.31 6.87
CA ILE A 297 -9.67 11.96 8.08
C ILE A 297 -9.06 11.31 9.33
N SER A 298 -9.21 9.99 9.47
CA SER A 298 -8.70 9.24 10.62
C SER A 298 -7.19 9.43 10.79
N GLY A 299 -6.43 9.40 9.69
CA GLY A 299 -4.99 9.60 9.72
C GLY A 299 -4.56 10.96 10.29
N PHE A 300 -5.13 12.05 9.77
CA PHE A 300 -4.78 13.40 10.21
C PHE A 300 -5.24 13.68 11.65
N VAL A 301 -6.42 13.18 12.04
CA VAL A 301 -6.91 13.26 13.41
C VAL A 301 -6.01 12.47 14.36
N ASN A 302 -5.70 11.20 14.05
CA ASN A 302 -4.86 10.33 14.89
C ASN A 302 -3.40 10.78 14.96
N ALA A 303 -2.92 11.53 13.97
CA ALA A 303 -1.60 12.15 14.02
C ALA A 303 -1.54 13.36 14.96
N GLY A 304 -2.68 13.84 15.47
CA GLY A 304 -2.75 15.11 16.19
C GLY A 304 -2.35 16.29 15.31
N ALA A 305 -2.56 16.18 13.99
CA ALA A 305 -2.13 17.18 13.04
C ALA A 305 -2.94 18.47 13.21
N HIS A 306 -2.28 19.62 13.15
CA HIS A 306 -2.95 20.93 13.14
C HIS A 306 -3.65 21.24 11.81
N SER A 307 -3.56 20.34 10.83
CA SER A 307 -4.21 20.49 9.53
C SER A 307 -5.72 20.28 9.65
N GLN A 308 -6.46 21.09 8.91
CA GLN A 308 -7.88 20.88 8.65
C GLN A 308 -8.06 19.86 7.53
N VAL A 309 -9.13 19.05 7.56
CA VAL A 309 -9.42 18.06 6.52
C VAL A 309 -10.82 18.29 5.96
N MET A 310 -10.90 18.52 4.65
CA MET A 310 -12.15 18.63 3.92
C MET A 310 -12.26 17.49 2.92
N VAL A 311 -13.31 16.68 3.06
CA VAL A 311 -13.59 15.54 2.18
C VAL A 311 -14.84 15.78 1.36
N LEU A 312 -14.74 15.58 0.05
CA LEU A 312 -15.87 15.56 -0.87
C LEU A 312 -16.21 14.11 -1.23
N TYR A 313 -17.48 13.74 -1.10
CA TYR A 313 -17.97 12.42 -1.49
C TYR A 313 -19.31 12.52 -2.21
N PRO A 314 -19.62 11.63 -3.16
CA PRO A 314 -20.90 11.67 -3.85
C PRO A 314 -22.03 11.33 -2.86
N SER A 315 -23.11 12.11 -2.88
CA SER A 315 -24.28 11.90 -2.02
C SER A 315 -24.92 10.53 -2.26
N HIS A 316 -24.77 10.01 -3.48
CA HIS A 316 -25.14 8.65 -3.86
C HIS A 316 -23.88 7.96 -4.41
N GLY A 317 -23.34 6.98 -3.69
CA GLY A 317 -22.11 6.27 -4.11
C GLY A 317 -21.16 5.89 -2.97
N VAL A 318 -21.48 6.27 -1.73
CA VAL A 318 -20.78 5.82 -0.52
C VAL A 318 -21.71 4.94 0.32
N SER A 319 -21.19 3.88 0.92
CA SER A 319 -22.02 2.99 1.76
C SER A 319 -22.46 3.69 3.05
N PRO A 320 -23.61 3.31 3.64
CA PRO A 320 -24.04 3.82 4.95
C PRO A 320 -22.97 3.69 6.04
N VAL A 321 -22.18 2.60 6.02
CA VAL A 321 -21.07 2.39 6.95
C VAL A 321 -19.99 3.46 6.76
N GLN A 322 -19.56 3.68 5.51
CA GLN A 322 -18.51 4.65 5.19
C GLN A 322 -18.98 6.09 5.47
N GLN A 323 -20.23 6.43 5.17
CA GLN A 323 -20.81 7.72 5.52
C GLN A 323 -20.81 7.93 7.04
N THR A 324 -21.27 6.93 7.80
CA THR A 324 -21.27 6.96 9.27
C THR A 324 -19.86 7.19 9.83
N GLN A 325 -18.84 6.52 9.27
CA GLN A 325 -17.46 6.77 9.67
C GLN A 325 -17.04 8.23 9.42
N MET A 326 -17.31 8.81 8.24
CA MET A 326 -16.98 10.21 7.97
C MET A 326 -17.69 11.16 8.94
N LEU A 327 -18.98 10.94 9.19
CA LEU A 327 -19.77 11.75 10.12
C LEU A 327 -19.31 11.64 11.57
N SER A 328 -18.77 10.48 11.98
CA SER A 328 -18.23 10.28 13.33
C SER A 328 -16.99 11.13 13.61
N PHE A 329 -16.32 11.62 12.57
CA PHE A 329 -15.17 12.53 12.68
C PHE A 329 -15.50 14.00 12.36
N ASP A 330 -16.61 14.29 11.67
CA ASP A 330 -16.97 15.65 11.28
C ASP A 330 -17.37 16.48 12.51
N ASP A 331 -16.48 17.35 12.96
CA ASP A 331 -16.70 18.29 14.07
C ASP A 331 -16.95 19.73 13.59
N GLY A 332 -16.89 19.95 12.27
CA GLY A 332 -17.03 21.26 11.63
C GLY A 332 -15.82 22.19 11.77
N THR A 333 -14.82 21.85 12.59
CA THR A 333 -13.69 22.71 12.96
C THR A 333 -12.35 22.17 12.47
N GLN A 334 -12.01 20.91 12.78
CA GLN A 334 -10.87 20.20 12.21
C GLN A 334 -11.26 19.40 10.97
N VAL A 335 -12.47 18.85 10.93
CA VAL A 335 -12.94 17.98 9.85
C VAL A 335 -14.27 18.46 9.30
N ARG A 336 -14.41 18.49 7.97
CA ARG A 336 -15.69 18.65 7.28
C ARG A 336 -15.83 17.63 6.16
N ALA A 337 -16.92 16.88 6.16
CA ALA A 337 -17.25 15.92 5.10
C ALA A 337 -18.52 16.38 4.35
N TYR A 338 -18.37 16.71 3.07
CA TYR A 338 -19.46 17.18 2.23
C TYR A 338 -19.98 16.08 1.30
N ALA A 339 -21.26 15.76 1.44
CA ALA A 339 -22.03 15.01 0.45
C ALA A 339 -22.33 15.93 -0.73
N VAL A 340 -21.73 15.66 -1.89
CA VAL A 340 -21.92 16.43 -3.11
C VAL A 340 -23.03 15.77 -3.93
N HIS A 341 -24.02 16.55 -4.38
CA HIS A 341 -25.11 16.07 -5.25
C HIS A 341 -24.64 15.75 -6.68
N SER A 342 -23.68 14.83 -6.83
CA SER A 342 -23.06 14.40 -8.07
C SER A 342 -22.35 13.05 -7.89
N ASP A 343 -21.56 12.65 -8.88
CA ASP A 343 -20.74 11.44 -8.86
C ASP A 343 -19.33 11.68 -8.29
N PHE A 344 -18.56 10.58 -8.17
CA PHE A 344 -17.18 10.62 -7.71
C PHE A 344 -16.26 11.40 -8.66
N ASP A 345 -16.50 11.32 -9.98
CA ASP A 345 -15.69 12.01 -10.98
C ASP A 345 -15.80 13.53 -10.84
N PHE A 346 -17.00 14.05 -10.57
CA PHE A 346 -17.21 15.44 -10.22
C PHE A 346 -16.41 15.84 -8.98
N CYS A 347 -16.48 15.04 -7.91
CA CYS A 347 -15.73 15.30 -6.67
C CYS A 347 -14.21 15.38 -6.95
N GLN A 348 -13.67 14.40 -7.66
CA GLN A 348 -12.25 14.32 -8.00
C GLN A 348 -11.81 15.48 -8.91
N ASN A 349 -12.60 15.80 -9.94
CA ASN A 349 -12.32 16.91 -10.84
C ASN A 349 -12.41 18.26 -10.15
N THR A 350 -13.32 18.41 -9.18
CA THR A 350 -13.43 19.62 -8.37
C THR A 350 -12.19 19.85 -7.52
N VAL A 351 -11.69 18.81 -6.84
CA VAL A 351 -10.42 18.89 -6.09
C VAL A 351 -9.27 19.32 -7.01
N LYS A 352 -9.13 18.71 -8.20
CA LYS A 352 -8.11 19.11 -9.19
C LYS A 352 -8.24 20.58 -9.61
N LYS A 353 -9.46 21.03 -9.92
CA LYS A 353 -9.74 22.43 -10.30
C LYS A 353 -9.34 23.40 -9.18
N ILE A 354 -9.65 23.08 -7.93
CA ILE A 354 -9.26 23.87 -6.76
C ILE A 354 -7.73 23.98 -6.67
N PHE A 355 -6.99 22.88 -6.81
CA PHE A 355 -5.51 22.91 -6.78
C PHE A 355 -4.90 23.72 -7.93
N SER A 356 -5.54 23.73 -9.10
CA SER A 356 -5.10 24.52 -10.26
C SER A 356 -5.46 26.01 -10.17
N ASN A 357 -6.34 26.43 -9.26
CA ASN A 357 -6.82 27.80 -9.17
C ASN A 357 -5.77 28.72 -8.51
N ALA A 358 -5.00 29.45 -9.31
CA ALA A 358 -3.95 30.35 -8.84
C ALA A 358 -4.49 31.52 -7.99
N ALA A 359 -5.65 32.07 -8.36
CA ALA A 359 -6.27 33.18 -7.63
C ALA A 359 -6.71 32.76 -6.22
N LEU A 360 -7.33 31.59 -6.10
CA LEU A 360 -7.71 31.01 -4.80
C LEU A 360 -6.47 30.74 -3.94
N LYS A 361 -5.42 30.13 -4.51
CA LYS A 361 -4.16 29.89 -3.78
C LYS A 361 -3.54 31.19 -3.27
N ALA A 362 -3.55 32.25 -4.07
CA ALA A 362 -3.05 33.56 -3.66
C ALA A 362 -3.92 34.17 -2.53
N SER A 363 -5.24 34.03 -2.62
CA SER A 363 -6.17 34.51 -1.58
C SER A 363 -5.97 33.78 -0.24
N LEU A 364 -5.85 32.44 -0.26
CA LEU A 364 -5.58 31.64 0.93
C LEU A 364 -4.20 31.96 1.53
N ALA A 365 -3.18 32.12 0.69
CA ALA A 365 -1.83 32.46 1.15
C ALA A 365 -1.74 33.85 1.82
N ALA A 366 -2.65 34.76 1.48
CA ALA A 366 -2.72 36.11 2.07
C ALA A 366 -3.37 36.14 3.47
N GLN A 367 -3.95 35.03 3.94
CA GLN A 367 -4.53 34.94 5.29
C GLN A 367 -3.43 34.87 6.37
N GLN A 368 -3.80 35.14 7.63
CA GLN A 368 -2.89 35.04 8.78
C GLN A 368 -3.49 34.12 9.86
N PRO A 369 -2.86 32.95 10.14
CA PRO A 369 -1.66 32.42 9.48
C PRO A 369 -1.86 32.11 7.98
N THR A 370 -0.76 32.07 7.21
CA THR A 370 -0.78 31.69 5.79
C THR A 370 -1.46 30.34 5.61
N VAL A 371 -2.50 30.28 4.76
CA VAL A 371 -3.21 29.04 4.46
C VAL A 371 -2.68 28.40 3.18
N ARG A 372 -2.35 27.11 3.26
CA ARG A 372 -1.92 26.26 2.15
C ARG A 372 -2.90 25.13 1.92
N LEU A 373 -3.06 24.72 0.67
CA LEU A 373 -3.81 23.52 0.31
C LEU A 373 -2.84 22.37 0.10
N SER A 374 -3.19 21.18 0.59
CA SER A 374 -2.48 19.93 0.27
C SER A 374 -3.46 18.80 0.03
N SER A 375 -3.04 17.76 -0.70
CA SER A 375 -3.89 16.62 -1.04
C SER A 375 -3.45 15.36 -0.30
N ALA A 376 -4.43 14.61 0.21
CA ALA A 376 -4.21 13.28 0.75
C ALA A 376 -4.43 12.16 -0.29
N ASN A 377 -4.44 12.45 -1.60
CA ASN A 377 -4.75 11.48 -2.65
C ASN A 377 -3.61 10.48 -2.96
N SER A 378 -3.92 9.37 -3.63
CA SER A 378 -3.01 8.21 -3.84
C SER A 378 -1.84 8.47 -4.77
N ILE A 379 -1.69 9.72 -5.22
CA ILE A 379 -0.59 10.22 -6.02
C ILE A 379 0.64 10.57 -5.17
N ASN A 380 0.52 10.73 -3.86
CA ASN A 380 1.68 11.09 -3.02
C ASN A 380 2.63 9.90 -2.80
N TRP A 381 3.94 10.09 -2.98
CA TRP A 381 4.93 9.03 -2.76
C TRP A 381 4.93 8.49 -1.32
N GLY A 382 4.73 9.36 -0.32
CA GLY A 382 4.61 8.97 1.08
C GLY A 382 3.39 8.10 1.40
N ARG A 383 2.40 8.03 0.49
CA ARG A 383 1.31 7.04 0.58
C ARG A 383 1.62 5.72 -0.11
N LEU A 384 2.54 5.71 -1.07
CA LEU A 384 2.91 4.51 -1.82
C LEU A 384 3.85 3.64 -0.97
N ILE A 385 4.94 4.19 -0.44
CA ILE A 385 5.99 3.39 0.19
C ILE A 385 5.57 2.57 1.43
N PRO A 386 4.62 2.99 2.30
CA PRO A 386 4.18 2.17 3.42
C PRO A 386 3.54 0.84 2.96
N GLN A 387 3.04 0.80 1.72
CA GLN A 387 2.43 -0.38 1.15
C GLN A 387 3.45 -1.42 0.69
N VAL A 388 4.70 -1.03 0.43
CA VAL A 388 5.78 -1.98 0.06
C VAL A 388 6.04 -2.97 1.19
N VAL A 389 5.93 -2.51 2.44
CA VAL A 389 6.25 -3.29 3.65
C VAL A 389 5.45 -4.59 3.74
N TYR A 390 4.14 -4.56 3.49
CA TYR A 390 3.31 -5.75 3.66
C TYR A 390 3.56 -6.84 2.61
N TYR A 391 4.18 -6.51 1.46
CA TYR A 391 4.65 -7.53 0.51
C TYR A 391 5.85 -8.30 1.05
N PHE A 392 6.84 -7.59 1.60
CA PHE A 392 7.96 -8.21 2.31
C PHE A 392 7.46 -9.04 3.50
N TRP A 393 6.52 -8.49 4.28
CA TRP A 393 5.90 -9.20 5.41
C TRP A 393 5.18 -10.48 4.97
N ALA A 394 4.46 -10.44 3.85
CA ALA A 394 3.76 -11.60 3.32
C ALA A 394 4.72 -12.69 2.78
N TYR A 395 5.79 -12.30 2.11
CA TYR A 395 6.84 -13.23 1.70
C TYR A 395 7.54 -13.87 2.91
N ARG A 396 7.88 -13.05 3.92
CA ARG A 396 8.42 -13.51 5.21
C ARG A 396 7.54 -14.58 5.86
N HIS A 397 6.22 -14.44 5.84
CA HIS A 397 5.31 -15.45 6.37
C HIS A 397 5.56 -16.83 5.75
N HIS A 398 5.71 -16.90 4.42
CA HIS A 398 5.96 -18.15 3.69
C HIS A 398 7.39 -18.67 3.92
N VAL A 399 8.39 -17.80 4.08
CA VAL A 399 9.75 -18.22 4.50
C VAL A 399 9.78 -18.86 5.90
N GLN A 400 8.85 -18.45 6.77
CA GLN A 400 8.72 -18.99 8.13
C GLN A 400 7.80 -20.22 8.18
N HIS A 401 6.86 -20.34 7.25
CA HIS A 401 5.92 -21.44 7.12
C HIS A 401 5.97 -21.98 5.68
N PRO A 402 7.12 -22.52 5.23
CA PRO A 402 7.32 -22.89 3.84
C PRO A 402 6.38 -24.02 3.44
N PRO A 403 5.66 -23.89 2.31
CA PRO A 403 5.00 -25.02 1.69
C PRO A 403 6.00 -26.13 1.34
N ALA A 404 5.51 -27.37 1.22
CA ALA A 404 6.37 -28.49 0.85
C ALA A 404 7.07 -28.21 -0.50
N GLY A 405 8.38 -28.46 -0.55
CA GLY A 405 9.19 -28.23 -1.76
C GLY A 405 9.55 -26.76 -2.04
N TRP A 406 9.07 -25.80 -1.24
CA TRP A 406 9.36 -24.37 -1.40
C TRP A 406 10.41 -23.90 -0.38
N ALA A 407 11.38 -23.11 -0.81
CA ALA A 407 12.48 -22.61 0.00
C ALA A 407 12.64 -21.08 -0.12
N PHE A 408 13.46 -20.50 0.75
CA PHE A 408 13.85 -19.10 0.63
C PHE A 408 14.52 -18.86 -0.73
N GLY A 409 14.06 -17.83 -1.45
CA GLY A 409 14.52 -17.47 -2.79
C GLY A 409 13.51 -17.88 -3.86
N ASP A 410 12.66 -18.88 -3.58
CA ASP A 410 11.59 -19.25 -4.49
C ASP A 410 10.52 -18.17 -4.53
N PRO A 411 9.88 -17.92 -5.68
CA PRO A 411 8.95 -16.82 -5.81
C PRO A 411 7.59 -17.12 -5.16
N ILE A 412 6.83 -16.05 -4.93
CA ILE A 412 5.38 -16.10 -4.70
C ILE A 412 4.64 -15.45 -5.88
N ASP A 413 3.34 -15.73 -6.00
CA ASP A 413 2.42 -14.95 -6.84
C ASP A 413 1.52 -14.07 -5.97
N VAL A 414 1.11 -12.91 -6.48
CA VAL A 414 0.27 -11.98 -5.73
C VAL A 414 -0.91 -11.48 -6.55
N VAL A 415 -2.13 -11.65 -6.02
CA VAL A 415 -3.37 -11.15 -6.61
C VAL A 415 -3.87 -9.94 -5.83
N VAL A 416 -4.18 -8.86 -6.55
CA VAL A 416 -4.60 -7.60 -5.95
C VAL A 416 -5.89 -7.10 -6.61
N PRO A 417 -6.97 -6.82 -5.85
CA PRO A 417 -8.11 -6.10 -6.39
C PRO A 417 -7.71 -4.65 -6.68
N CYS A 418 -7.72 -4.29 -7.96
CA CYS A 418 -7.03 -3.09 -8.45
C CYS A 418 -7.99 -1.96 -8.81
N GLY A 419 -7.87 -0.84 -8.09
CA GLY A 419 -8.43 0.46 -8.47
C GLY A 419 -7.34 1.37 -9.04
N ASN A 420 -6.88 2.34 -8.23
CA ASN A 420 -5.88 3.35 -8.63
C ASN A 420 -4.43 2.84 -8.85
N PHE A 421 -4.22 1.52 -9.00
CA PHE A 421 -2.94 0.84 -9.24
C PHE A 421 -1.84 0.99 -8.16
N GLY A 422 -2.05 1.78 -7.10
CA GLY A 422 -1.01 2.06 -6.09
C GLY A 422 -0.59 0.85 -5.24
N ASN A 423 -1.54 -0.04 -4.89
CA ASN A 423 -1.26 -1.23 -4.10
C ASN A 423 -0.34 -2.19 -4.88
N ILE A 424 -0.76 -2.63 -6.07
CA ILE A 424 0.02 -3.56 -6.89
C ILE A 424 1.35 -2.95 -7.38
N LEU A 425 1.38 -1.63 -7.62
CA LEU A 425 2.63 -0.92 -7.91
C LEU A 425 3.61 -0.99 -6.74
N SER A 426 3.14 -0.94 -5.49
CA SER A 426 4.01 -1.09 -4.32
C SER A 426 4.59 -2.50 -4.23
N GLY A 427 3.83 -3.52 -4.66
CA GLY A 427 4.35 -4.87 -4.85
C GLY A 427 5.43 -4.91 -5.94
N TYR A 428 5.22 -4.23 -7.05
CA TYR A 428 6.24 -4.13 -8.12
C TYR A 428 7.50 -3.41 -7.66
N VAL A 429 7.38 -2.35 -6.85
CA VAL A 429 8.52 -1.73 -6.17
C VAL A 429 9.22 -2.74 -5.27
N ALA A 430 8.51 -3.54 -4.48
CA ALA A 430 9.11 -4.62 -3.68
C ALA A 430 9.90 -5.62 -4.53
N LYS A 431 9.37 -6.02 -5.70
CA LYS A 431 10.06 -6.89 -6.66
C LYS A 431 11.34 -6.23 -7.19
N LEU A 432 11.29 -4.95 -7.55
CA LEU A 432 12.48 -4.19 -7.98
C LEU A 432 13.51 -4.04 -6.85
N MET A 433 13.06 -4.02 -5.59
CA MET A 433 13.93 -4.09 -4.42
C MET A 433 14.53 -5.49 -4.18
N GLY A 434 14.20 -6.51 -4.97
CA GLY A 434 14.75 -7.86 -4.86
C GLY A 434 13.79 -8.90 -4.26
N LEU A 435 12.55 -8.54 -3.92
CA LEU A 435 11.58 -9.50 -3.40
C LEU A 435 11.22 -10.56 -4.47
N PRO A 436 11.34 -11.87 -4.20
CA PRO A 436 11.00 -12.93 -5.17
C PRO A 436 9.49 -13.01 -5.42
N VAL A 437 9.03 -12.30 -6.45
CA VAL A 437 7.64 -12.39 -6.94
C VAL A 437 7.66 -12.84 -8.40
N ARG A 438 6.93 -13.89 -8.75
CA ARG A 438 6.83 -14.40 -10.13
C ARG A 438 5.79 -13.60 -10.89
N LYS A 439 4.51 -13.70 -10.52
CA LYS A 439 3.40 -12.95 -11.15
C LYS A 439 2.71 -11.98 -10.19
N PHE A 440 2.40 -10.80 -10.72
CA PHE A 440 1.38 -9.90 -10.20
C PHE A 440 0.10 -10.06 -11.01
N ILE A 441 -1.01 -10.32 -10.34
CA ILE A 441 -2.31 -10.56 -10.98
C ILE A 441 -3.25 -9.41 -10.62
N VAL A 442 -3.63 -8.63 -11.65
CA VAL A 442 -4.61 -7.56 -11.54
C VAL A 442 -6.01 -8.17 -11.54
N ALA A 443 -6.76 -8.00 -10.45
CA ALA A 443 -8.17 -8.38 -10.39
C ALA A 443 -9.05 -7.13 -10.54
N SER A 444 -9.81 -7.09 -11.63
CA SER A 444 -10.80 -6.04 -11.92
C SER A 444 -12.22 -6.57 -11.67
N ASN A 445 -13.14 -5.70 -11.31
CA ASN A 445 -14.56 -5.99 -11.47
C ASN A 445 -14.97 -5.69 -12.93
N CYS A 446 -16.25 -5.39 -13.21
CA CYS A 446 -16.69 -5.03 -14.56
C CYS A 446 -16.10 -3.72 -15.10
N ASN A 447 -15.52 -2.86 -14.25
CA ASN A 447 -14.71 -1.71 -14.66
C ASN A 447 -13.29 -2.19 -15.01
N ASP A 448 -13.14 -2.83 -16.17
CA ASP A 448 -12.02 -3.69 -16.52
C ASP A 448 -10.94 -3.03 -17.41
N VAL A 449 -10.77 -1.70 -17.31
CA VAL A 449 -9.74 -0.98 -18.10
C VAL A 449 -8.31 -1.47 -17.81
N LEU A 450 -8.04 -1.88 -16.57
CA LEU A 450 -6.73 -2.43 -16.19
C LEU A 450 -6.54 -3.87 -16.68
N TYR A 451 -7.61 -4.65 -16.80
CA TYR A 451 -7.57 -5.96 -17.42
C TYR A 451 -7.13 -5.83 -18.89
N ASP A 452 -7.81 -4.98 -19.66
CA ASP A 452 -7.46 -4.77 -21.08
C ASP A 452 -6.05 -4.18 -21.24
N PHE A 453 -5.66 -3.24 -20.38
CA PHE A 453 -4.30 -2.69 -20.36
C PHE A 453 -3.24 -3.80 -20.20
N VAL A 454 -3.37 -4.67 -19.21
CA VAL A 454 -2.39 -5.73 -18.96
C VAL A 454 -2.44 -6.82 -20.05
N MET A 455 -3.63 -7.19 -20.52
CA MET A 455 -3.80 -8.27 -21.50
C MET A 455 -3.40 -7.86 -22.92
N THR A 456 -3.56 -6.59 -23.29
CA THR A 456 -3.36 -6.12 -24.67
C THR A 456 -2.24 -5.08 -24.83
N GLY A 457 -1.78 -4.46 -23.73
CA GLY A 457 -0.90 -3.29 -23.78
C GLY A 457 -1.61 -1.98 -24.14
N THR A 458 -2.95 -1.99 -24.30
CA THR A 458 -3.73 -0.79 -24.66
C THR A 458 -4.59 -0.33 -23.49
N TYR A 459 -4.43 0.93 -23.09
CA TYR A 459 -5.28 1.58 -22.09
C TYR A 459 -6.29 2.48 -22.83
N ASP A 460 -7.56 2.07 -22.91
CA ASP A 460 -8.60 2.79 -23.67
C ASP A 460 -9.81 3.13 -22.79
N VAL A 461 -10.16 4.41 -22.68
CA VAL A 461 -11.33 4.91 -21.94
C VAL A 461 -12.43 5.51 -22.83
N ARG A 462 -12.26 5.52 -24.15
CA ARG A 462 -13.13 6.27 -25.08
C ARG A 462 -14.59 5.81 -25.09
N GLN A 463 -14.83 4.52 -24.87
CA GLN A 463 -16.16 3.90 -24.95
C GLN A 463 -16.56 3.26 -23.62
N ARG A 464 -16.00 3.75 -22.51
CA ARG A 464 -16.28 3.24 -21.16
C ARG A 464 -17.13 4.21 -20.37
N THR A 465 -18.12 3.66 -19.68
CA THR A 465 -18.87 4.34 -18.63
C THR A 465 -18.60 3.66 -17.32
N LEU A 466 -18.41 4.44 -16.25
CA LEU A 466 -18.21 3.89 -14.93
C LEU A 466 -19.47 3.15 -14.47
N ALA A 467 -19.35 1.85 -14.22
CA ALA A 467 -20.42 1.04 -13.64
C ALA A 467 -20.28 1.05 -12.12
N VAL A 468 -21.40 1.25 -11.42
CA VAL A 468 -21.45 1.13 -9.95
C VAL A 468 -21.57 -0.35 -9.59
N THR A 469 -20.65 -0.84 -8.74
CA THR A 469 -20.59 -2.25 -8.34
C THR A 469 -20.61 -2.44 -6.82
N ALA A 470 -20.72 -3.68 -6.36
CA ALA A 470 -20.51 -4.08 -4.97
C ALA A 470 -19.12 -3.74 -4.41
N SER A 471 -18.15 -3.47 -5.30
CA SER A 471 -16.75 -3.18 -4.98
C SER A 471 -16.35 -1.74 -5.38
N PRO A 472 -17.02 -0.70 -4.81
CA PRO A 472 -16.93 0.68 -5.29
C PRO A 472 -15.55 1.33 -5.15
N SER A 473 -14.65 0.77 -4.34
CA SER A 473 -13.27 1.27 -4.22
C SER A 473 -12.38 0.90 -5.41
N ILE A 474 -12.83 0.01 -6.30
CA ILE A 474 -12.13 -0.37 -7.54
C ILE A 474 -12.94 -0.03 -8.81
N ASP A 475 -14.07 0.65 -8.68
CA ASP A 475 -14.79 1.26 -9.80
C ASP A 475 -13.97 2.45 -10.32
N ILE A 476 -13.17 2.24 -11.36
CA ILE A 476 -12.31 3.27 -11.96
C ILE A 476 -12.32 3.25 -13.49
N LEU A 477 -12.09 4.42 -14.09
CA LEU A 477 -11.77 4.57 -15.51
C LEU A 477 -10.30 4.96 -15.74
N LYS A 478 -9.76 5.82 -14.87
CA LYS A 478 -8.36 6.28 -14.93
C LYS A 478 -7.63 5.90 -13.63
N ALA A 479 -6.67 4.99 -13.72
CA ALA A 479 -5.85 4.57 -12.59
C ALA A 479 -4.61 5.46 -12.44
N SER A 480 -4.60 6.30 -11.39
CA SER A 480 -3.59 7.35 -11.22
C SER A 480 -2.14 6.86 -11.16
N ASN A 481 -1.85 5.68 -10.59
CA ASN A 481 -0.47 5.19 -10.46
C ASN A 481 0.05 4.40 -11.68
N VAL A 482 -0.73 4.24 -12.75
CA VAL A 482 -0.23 3.66 -14.00
C VAL A 482 0.92 4.49 -14.55
N GLU A 483 0.89 5.82 -14.39
CA GLU A 483 1.98 6.69 -14.83
C GLU A 483 3.35 6.34 -14.20
N ARG A 484 3.39 6.04 -12.89
CA ARG A 484 4.61 5.57 -12.22
C ARG A 484 5.04 4.19 -12.73
N PHE A 485 4.08 3.32 -13.00
CA PHE A 485 4.36 2.01 -13.58
C PHE A 485 5.01 2.15 -14.96
N LEU A 486 4.50 3.06 -15.82
CA LEU A 486 5.09 3.36 -17.13
C LEU A 486 6.54 3.87 -17.01
N TYR A 487 6.82 4.73 -16.02
CA TYR A 487 8.18 5.21 -15.77
C TYR A 487 9.13 4.07 -15.38
N LEU A 488 8.72 3.19 -14.46
CA LEU A 488 9.54 2.04 -14.06
C LEU A 488 9.72 1.05 -15.21
N LEU A 489 8.65 0.78 -15.97
CA LEU A 489 8.63 -0.16 -17.10
C LEU A 489 9.47 0.33 -18.30
N SER A 490 9.60 1.65 -18.46
CA SER A 490 10.43 2.28 -19.50
C SER A 490 11.85 2.60 -19.03
N HIS A 491 12.25 2.12 -17.85
CA HIS A 491 13.57 2.40 -17.27
C HIS A 491 13.88 3.89 -17.11
N GLY A 492 12.85 4.69 -16.80
CA GLY A 492 12.97 6.13 -16.54
C GLY A 492 12.86 7.03 -17.78
N ASP A 493 12.35 6.52 -18.92
CA ASP A 493 12.12 7.34 -20.11
C ASP A 493 10.91 8.28 -19.92
N THR A 494 11.20 9.48 -19.41
CA THR A 494 10.20 10.53 -19.17
C THR A 494 9.53 11.03 -20.44
N ALA A 495 10.19 10.95 -21.60
CA ALA A 495 9.62 11.39 -22.87
C ALA A 495 8.54 10.41 -23.35
N VAL A 496 8.78 9.11 -23.23
CA VAL A 496 7.76 8.08 -23.51
C VAL A 496 6.58 8.21 -22.57
N VAL A 497 6.81 8.37 -21.26
CA VAL A 497 5.74 8.55 -20.27
C VAL A 497 4.91 9.79 -20.58
N ALA A 498 5.55 10.94 -20.81
CA ALA A 498 4.84 12.19 -21.14
C ALA A 498 3.97 12.05 -22.39
N ARG A 499 4.47 11.37 -23.44
CA ARG A 499 3.70 11.08 -24.66
C ARG A 499 2.47 10.20 -24.37
N LEU A 500 2.66 9.06 -23.70
CA LEU A 500 1.56 8.12 -23.41
C LEU A 500 0.47 8.77 -22.54
N MET A 501 0.88 9.58 -21.54
CA MET A 501 -0.07 10.31 -20.71
C MET A 501 -0.79 11.42 -21.49
N SER A 502 -0.09 12.11 -22.40
CA SER A 502 -0.72 13.08 -23.31
C SER A 502 -1.73 12.42 -24.24
N ASP A 503 -1.43 11.23 -24.78
CA ASP A 503 -2.35 10.47 -25.63
C ASP A 503 -3.60 10.04 -24.84
N LEU A 504 -3.44 9.62 -23.58
CA LEU A 504 -4.58 9.31 -22.70
C LEU A 504 -5.46 10.54 -22.42
N ASP A 505 -4.85 11.70 -22.20
CA ASP A 505 -5.58 12.91 -21.84
C ASP A 505 -6.26 13.57 -23.04
N THR A 506 -5.66 13.49 -24.24
CA THR A 506 -6.18 14.09 -25.47
C THR A 506 -7.10 13.16 -26.25
N ASN A 507 -6.69 11.90 -26.43
CA ASN A 507 -7.39 10.93 -27.27
C ASN A 507 -8.19 9.90 -26.46
N GLY A 508 -8.01 9.85 -25.14
CA GLY A 508 -8.65 8.85 -24.29
C GLY A 508 -8.06 7.44 -24.44
N VAL A 509 -6.92 7.29 -25.11
CA VAL A 509 -6.31 5.99 -25.37
C VAL A 509 -4.80 6.09 -25.57
N PHE A 510 -4.05 5.08 -25.12
CA PHE A 510 -2.68 4.83 -25.58
C PHE A 510 -2.41 3.33 -25.72
N THR A 511 -1.41 2.97 -26.52
CA THR A 511 -0.90 1.59 -26.64
C THR A 511 0.59 1.58 -26.35
N LEU A 512 1.03 0.62 -25.52
CA LEU A 512 2.43 0.43 -25.19
C LEU A 512 3.25 0.03 -26.42
N PRO A 513 4.52 0.48 -26.51
CA PRO A 513 5.51 -0.15 -27.37
C PRO A 513 5.62 -1.65 -27.07
N GLU A 514 5.91 -2.46 -28.09
CA GLU A 514 5.94 -3.92 -28.00
C GLU A 514 6.90 -4.43 -26.89
N GLU A 515 8.07 -3.81 -26.76
CA GLU A 515 9.04 -4.15 -25.72
C GLU A 515 8.49 -3.92 -24.30
N MET A 516 7.86 -2.76 -24.05
CA MET A 516 7.22 -2.46 -22.77
C MET A 516 6.05 -3.41 -22.51
N ARG A 517 5.26 -3.73 -23.53
CA ARG A 517 4.14 -4.70 -23.42
C ARG A 517 4.67 -6.08 -23.03
N ALA A 518 5.71 -6.57 -23.70
CA ALA A 518 6.32 -7.86 -23.39
C ALA A 518 6.93 -7.87 -21.97
N ALA A 519 7.64 -6.82 -21.57
CA ALA A 519 8.20 -6.67 -20.23
C ALA A 519 7.11 -6.66 -19.15
N MET A 520 5.98 -5.97 -19.40
CA MET A 520 4.82 -5.99 -18.51
C MET A 520 4.27 -7.41 -18.41
N GLN A 521 3.96 -8.08 -19.52
CA GLN A 521 3.31 -9.40 -19.53
C GLN A 521 4.21 -10.54 -19.01
N ALA A 522 5.54 -10.34 -19.01
CA ALA A 522 6.46 -11.24 -18.33
C ALA A 522 6.18 -11.32 -16.82
N THR A 523 5.76 -10.22 -16.20
CA THR A 523 5.55 -10.14 -14.74
C THR A 523 4.07 -9.98 -14.34
N PHE A 524 3.23 -9.43 -15.20
CA PHE A 524 1.83 -9.14 -14.93
C PHE A 524 0.89 -10.00 -15.76
N THR A 525 -0.24 -10.35 -15.17
CA THR A 525 -1.43 -10.85 -15.87
C THR A 525 -2.67 -10.26 -15.21
N ALA A 526 -3.86 -10.49 -15.76
CA ALA A 526 -5.09 -9.94 -15.23
C ALA A 526 -6.27 -10.88 -15.40
N GLY A 527 -7.24 -10.72 -14.50
CA GLY A 527 -8.57 -11.30 -14.62
C GLY A 527 -9.65 -10.27 -14.28
N ARG A 528 -10.88 -10.56 -14.70
CA ARG A 528 -12.05 -9.75 -14.39
C ARG A 528 -13.14 -10.61 -13.76
N CYS A 529 -13.92 -10.01 -12.88
CA CYS A 529 -15.00 -10.66 -12.14
C CYS A 529 -16.31 -9.92 -12.38
N THR A 530 -17.38 -10.66 -12.67
CA THR A 530 -18.74 -10.10 -12.78
C THR A 530 -19.36 -9.92 -11.39
N GLU A 531 -20.48 -9.21 -11.29
CA GLU A 531 -21.19 -9.07 -10.01
C GLU A 531 -21.79 -10.40 -9.54
N GLU A 532 -22.25 -11.22 -10.47
CA GLU A 532 -22.73 -12.58 -10.21
C GLU A 532 -21.61 -13.47 -9.67
N ASP A 533 -20.45 -13.46 -10.32
CA ASP A 533 -19.26 -14.21 -9.90
C ASP A 533 -18.74 -13.74 -8.53
N CYS A 534 -18.76 -12.43 -8.29
CA CYS A 534 -18.38 -11.86 -6.99
C CYS A 534 -19.30 -12.38 -5.89
N ALA A 535 -20.61 -12.35 -6.10
CA ALA A 535 -21.59 -12.84 -5.13
C ALA A 535 -21.44 -14.35 -4.87
N ALA A 536 -21.28 -15.12 -5.94
CA ALA A 536 -21.06 -16.57 -5.87
C ALA A 536 -19.78 -16.89 -5.09
N THR A 537 -18.70 -16.12 -5.31
CA THR A 537 -17.41 -16.31 -4.62
C THR A 537 -17.51 -16.04 -3.12
N ILE A 538 -18.21 -14.97 -2.71
CA ILE A 538 -18.45 -14.68 -1.28
C ILE A 538 -19.14 -15.87 -0.61
N LYS A 539 -20.22 -16.38 -1.23
CA LYS A 539 -20.99 -17.50 -0.70
C LYS A 539 -20.16 -18.79 -0.67
N ALA A 540 -19.49 -19.13 -1.77
CA ALA A 540 -18.70 -20.35 -1.89
C ALA A 540 -17.57 -20.40 -0.85
N VAL A 541 -16.82 -19.31 -0.66
CA VAL A 541 -15.74 -19.27 0.34
C VAL A 541 -16.30 -19.35 1.76
N TYR A 542 -17.44 -18.72 2.04
CA TYR A 542 -18.10 -18.84 3.33
C TYR A 542 -18.51 -20.28 3.63
N GLU A 543 -19.11 -20.98 2.67
CA GLU A 543 -19.53 -22.38 2.80
C GLU A 543 -18.35 -23.34 2.92
N LEU A 544 -17.34 -23.22 2.04
CA LEU A 544 -16.12 -24.04 2.04
C LEU A 544 -15.28 -23.86 3.30
N SER A 545 -15.31 -22.65 3.89
CA SER A 545 -14.63 -22.37 5.16
C SER A 545 -15.48 -22.73 6.38
N HIS A 546 -16.65 -23.35 6.21
CA HIS A 546 -17.60 -23.66 7.27
C HIS A 546 -17.97 -22.44 8.13
N GLY A 547 -18.15 -21.29 7.49
CA GLY A 547 -18.51 -20.01 8.11
C GLY A 547 -17.35 -19.25 8.78
N SER A 548 -16.11 -19.77 8.68
CA SER A 548 -14.94 -19.16 9.32
C SER A 548 -14.29 -18.02 8.52
N ARG A 549 -14.56 -17.92 7.22
CA ARG A 549 -14.06 -16.86 6.33
C ARG A 549 -15.21 -16.16 5.64
N LEU A 550 -15.37 -14.87 5.94
CA LEU A 550 -16.32 -14.01 5.24
C LEU A 550 -15.55 -12.92 4.48
N LEU A 551 -15.76 -12.87 3.17
CA LEU A 551 -15.08 -11.94 2.28
C LEU A 551 -15.89 -10.66 2.11
N ASP A 552 -15.20 -9.54 2.00
CA ASP A 552 -15.77 -8.34 1.39
C ASP A 552 -15.76 -8.47 -0.16
N PRO A 553 -16.60 -7.72 -0.90
CA PRO A 553 -16.68 -7.82 -2.36
C PRO A 553 -15.34 -7.59 -3.10
N HIS A 554 -14.48 -6.69 -2.61
CA HIS A 554 -13.18 -6.43 -3.25
C HIS A 554 -12.26 -7.64 -3.11
N THR A 555 -12.20 -8.24 -1.91
CA THR A 555 -11.44 -9.47 -1.71
C THR A 555 -12.05 -10.61 -2.53
N ALA A 556 -13.38 -10.70 -2.66
CA ALA A 556 -14.04 -11.72 -3.47
C ALA A 556 -13.69 -11.62 -4.96
N VAL A 557 -13.61 -10.40 -5.53
CA VAL A 557 -13.10 -10.18 -6.89
C VAL A 557 -11.69 -10.74 -7.06
N ALA A 558 -10.79 -10.49 -6.09
CA ALA A 558 -9.43 -11.02 -6.12
C ALA A 558 -9.39 -12.55 -5.95
N VAL A 559 -10.25 -13.12 -5.10
CA VAL A 559 -10.34 -14.56 -4.88
C VAL A 559 -10.86 -15.29 -6.13
N TYR A 560 -11.86 -14.73 -6.82
CA TYR A 560 -12.35 -15.27 -8.08
C TYR A 560 -11.24 -15.33 -9.13
N VAL A 561 -10.53 -14.21 -9.33
CA VAL A 561 -9.41 -14.14 -10.28
C VAL A 561 -8.26 -15.05 -9.88
N ALA A 562 -7.98 -15.17 -8.57
CA ALA A 562 -7.00 -16.11 -8.03
C ALA A 562 -7.34 -17.56 -8.37
N GLN A 563 -8.61 -17.95 -8.20
CA GLN A 563 -9.10 -19.28 -8.55
C GLN A 563 -8.89 -19.57 -10.03
N GLN A 564 -9.34 -18.67 -10.91
CA GLN A 564 -9.18 -18.84 -12.37
C GLN A 564 -7.70 -18.97 -12.78
N PHE A 565 -6.84 -18.12 -12.24
CA PHE A 565 -5.40 -18.19 -12.49
C PHE A 565 -4.81 -19.52 -12.01
N ARG A 566 -5.17 -19.95 -10.81
CA ARG A 566 -4.62 -21.17 -10.20
C ARG A 566 -5.12 -22.44 -10.89
N GLU A 567 -6.38 -22.50 -11.28
CA GLU A 567 -6.94 -23.61 -12.05
C GLU A 567 -6.24 -23.74 -13.41
N ALA A 568 -5.96 -22.63 -14.10
CA ALA A 568 -5.21 -22.65 -15.35
C ALA A 568 -3.78 -23.18 -15.17
N GLU A 569 -3.05 -22.72 -14.14
CA GLU A 569 -1.69 -23.18 -13.84
C GLU A 569 -1.65 -24.66 -13.46
N LEU A 570 -2.61 -25.12 -12.64
CA LEU A 570 -2.72 -26.54 -12.28
C LEU A 570 -3.05 -27.40 -13.50
N LEU A 571 -3.92 -26.93 -14.40
CA LEU A 571 -4.23 -27.63 -15.64
C LEU A 571 -3.00 -27.74 -16.55
N GLU A 572 -2.27 -26.65 -16.76
CA GLU A 572 -1.04 -26.66 -17.55
C GLU A 572 0.00 -27.61 -16.96
N ARG A 573 0.18 -27.57 -15.63
CA ARG A 573 1.06 -28.51 -14.93
C ARG A 573 0.60 -29.95 -15.11
N ASP A 574 -0.68 -30.26 -14.93
CA ASP A 574 -1.22 -31.62 -15.06
C ASP A 574 -1.05 -32.17 -16.48
N LEU A 575 -1.14 -31.31 -17.51
CA LEU A 575 -0.90 -31.66 -18.90
C LEU A 575 0.58 -31.88 -19.23
N THR A 576 1.49 -31.15 -18.57
CA THR A 576 2.94 -31.19 -18.86
C THR A 576 3.72 -32.15 -17.96
N LYS A 577 3.25 -32.40 -16.74
CA LYS A 577 3.84 -33.28 -15.72
C LYS A 577 2.76 -34.14 -15.04
N PRO A 578 2.16 -35.13 -15.74
CA PRO A 578 1.02 -35.90 -15.21
C PRO A 578 1.35 -36.80 -14.01
N THR A 579 2.64 -36.98 -13.67
CA THR A 579 3.10 -37.74 -12.50
C THR A 579 3.53 -36.86 -11.33
N ALA A 580 3.47 -35.53 -11.47
CA ALA A 580 3.79 -34.61 -10.38
C ALA A 580 2.71 -34.68 -9.31
N ASN A 581 3.12 -34.72 -8.06
CA ASN A 581 2.20 -34.71 -6.92
C ASN A 581 1.83 -33.25 -6.59
N ASP A 582 0.61 -33.00 -6.09
CA ASP A 582 0.21 -31.64 -5.67
C ASP A 582 1.08 -31.08 -4.52
N ALA A 583 1.83 -31.96 -3.85
CA ALA A 583 2.80 -31.62 -2.82
C ALA A 583 4.20 -31.25 -3.34
N ASP A 584 4.47 -31.36 -4.65
CA ASP A 584 5.82 -31.19 -5.22
C ASP A 584 6.23 -29.72 -5.40
N GLY A 585 5.44 -28.75 -4.94
CA GLY A 585 5.81 -27.33 -4.93
C GLY A 585 5.86 -26.67 -6.32
N ASP A 586 5.37 -27.34 -7.36
CA ASP A 586 5.49 -26.91 -8.77
C ASP A 586 4.81 -25.58 -9.09
N VAL A 587 3.81 -25.16 -8.29
CA VAL A 587 3.16 -23.85 -8.46
C VAL A 587 3.45 -22.97 -7.24
N PRO A 588 3.98 -21.75 -7.43
CA PRO A 588 4.30 -20.84 -6.33
C PRO A 588 3.14 -20.61 -5.36
N PRO A 589 3.40 -20.36 -4.07
CA PRO A 589 2.38 -19.92 -3.14
C PRO A 589 1.71 -18.64 -3.64
N LEU A 590 0.39 -18.54 -3.48
CA LEU A 590 -0.39 -17.40 -3.96
C LEU A 590 -0.89 -16.57 -2.79
N VAL A 591 -0.60 -15.28 -2.79
CA VAL A 591 -1.07 -14.34 -1.78
C VAL A 591 -2.13 -13.42 -2.36
N ILE A 592 -3.27 -13.33 -1.70
CA ILE A 592 -4.38 -12.44 -2.06
C ILE A 592 -4.38 -11.24 -1.12
N ALA A 593 -4.38 -10.03 -1.68
CA ALA A 593 -4.55 -8.81 -0.89
C ALA A 593 -6.02 -8.66 -0.48
N SER A 594 -6.33 -8.88 0.80
CA SER A 594 -7.67 -8.59 1.33
C SER A 594 -7.76 -7.16 1.82
N THR A 595 -8.43 -6.32 1.03
CA THR A 595 -8.31 -4.87 1.12
C THR A 595 -9.30 -4.19 2.05
N ALA A 596 -10.36 -4.88 2.47
CA ALA A 596 -11.34 -4.36 3.41
C ALA A 596 -11.94 -5.48 4.26
N HIS A 597 -12.46 -5.12 5.44
CA HIS A 597 -13.24 -6.03 6.26
C HIS A 597 -14.66 -6.16 5.68
N TRP A 598 -15.25 -7.36 5.70
CA TRP A 598 -16.61 -7.63 5.17
C TRP A 598 -17.66 -6.65 5.72
N ALA A 599 -17.53 -6.28 6.99
CA ALA A 599 -18.44 -5.37 7.67
C ALA A 599 -18.46 -3.95 7.09
N LYS A 600 -17.52 -3.56 6.22
CA LYS A 600 -17.63 -2.31 5.46
C LYS A 600 -18.72 -2.35 4.39
N PHE A 601 -19.08 -3.55 3.93
CA PHE A 601 -20.03 -3.80 2.85
C PHE A 601 -21.07 -4.87 3.26
N PRO A 602 -21.80 -4.68 4.37
CA PRO A 602 -22.63 -5.73 4.94
C PRO A 602 -23.83 -6.11 4.06
N ALA A 603 -24.40 -5.16 3.30
CA ALA A 603 -25.50 -5.43 2.38
C ALA A 603 -25.08 -6.38 1.24
N PRO A 604 -24.04 -6.06 0.42
CA PRO A 604 -23.56 -6.98 -0.61
C PRO A 604 -23.21 -8.37 -0.06
N VAL A 605 -22.60 -8.41 1.12
CA VAL A 605 -22.22 -9.66 1.78
C VAL A 605 -23.45 -10.49 2.17
N LEU A 606 -24.43 -9.90 2.86
CA LEU A 606 -25.64 -10.62 3.27
C LEU A 606 -26.46 -11.12 2.06
N HIS A 607 -26.65 -10.27 1.05
CA HIS A 607 -27.36 -10.66 -0.18
C HIS A 607 -26.64 -11.80 -0.89
N SER A 608 -25.30 -11.78 -0.94
CA SER A 608 -24.50 -12.87 -1.52
C SER A 608 -24.70 -14.18 -0.75
N LEU A 609 -24.67 -14.15 0.59
CA LEU A 609 -24.92 -15.33 1.43
C LEU A 609 -26.33 -15.92 1.20
N ARG A 610 -27.32 -15.07 0.89
CA ARG A 610 -28.69 -15.50 0.56
C ARG A 610 -28.87 -15.96 -0.89
N GLY A 611 -27.87 -15.76 -1.76
CA GLY A 611 -27.98 -16.05 -3.18
C GLY A 611 -28.78 -15.01 -3.97
N GLU A 612 -28.86 -13.77 -3.47
CA GLU A 612 -29.62 -12.66 -4.04
C GLU A 612 -28.73 -11.74 -4.93
N GLY A 613 -27.45 -12.10 -5.12
CA GLY A 613 -26.43 -11.28 -5.77
C GLY A 613 -25.70 -10.33 -4.81
N ALA A 614 -24.71 -9.59 -5.30
CA ALA A 614 -23.92 -8.65 -4.51
C ALA A 614 -24.50 -7.23 -4.62
N GLN A 615 -25.69 -7.01 -4.06
CA GLN A 615 -26.38 -5.72 -4.23
C GLN A 615 -25.87 -4.68 -3.22
N LEU A 616 -25.54 -3.48 -3.71
CA LEU A 616 -25.40 -2.31 -2.84
C LEU A 616 -26.76 -1.96 -2.25
N GLY A 617 -26.81 -1.70 -0.94
CA GLY A 617 -28.00 -1.15 -0.30
C GLY A 617 -28.33 0.24 -0.86
N THR A 618 -29.62 0.60 -0.85
CA THR A 618 -30.04 1.98 -1.17
C THR A 618 -29.62 2.92 -0.04
N PRO A 619 -29.09 4.12 -0.32
CA PRO A 619 -28.77 5.09 0.73
C PRO A 619 -30.00 5.39 1.59
N ALA A 620 -29.86 5.24 2.91
CA ALA A 620 -30.94 5.53 3.84
C ALA A 620 -31.28 7.04 3.83
N PRO A 621 -32.55 7.42 4.07
CA PRO A 621 -32.98 8.82 3.98
C PRO A 621 -32.43 9.70 5.10
N THR A 622 -31.97 9.10 6.20
CA THR A 622 -31.37 9.79 7.35
C THR A 622 -30.21 8.98 7.90
N VAL A 623 -29.30 9.66 8.60
CA VAL A 623 -28.17 9.01 9.30
C VAL A 623 -28.66 7.99 10.32
N ALA A 624 -29.72 8.30 11.06
CA ALA A 624 -30.32 7.38 12.04
C ALA A 624 -30.88 6.11 11.36
N ALA A 625 -31.52 6.25 10.20
CA ALA A 625 -32.00 5.11 9.42
C ALA A 625 -30.83 4.27 8.88
N ALA A 626 -29.76 4.92 8.40
CA ALA A 626 -28.53 4.24 7.96
C ALA A 626 -27.89 3.42 9.08
N ILE A 627 -27.77 3.98 10.29
CA ILE A 627 -27.21 3.28 11.46
C ILE A 627 -28.08 2.07 11.81
N ALA A 628 -29.41 2.25 11.88
CA ALA A 628 -30.34 1.17 12.19
C ALA A 628 -30.26 0.04 11.15
N GLU A 629 -30.18 0.38 9.86
CA GLU A 629 -30.01 -0.56 8.76
C GLU A 629 -28.70 -1.35 8.89
N VAL A 630 -27.57 -0.66 9.10
CA VAL A 630 -26.27 -1.31 9.28
C VAL A 630 -26.27 -2.27 10.46
N ARG A 631 -26.82 -1.85 11.61
CA ARG A 631 -26.93 -2.72 12.80
C ARG A 631 -27.80 -3.94 12.52
N ALA A 632 -28.90 -3.78 11.79
CA ALA A 632 -29.77 -4.89 11.40
C ALA A 632 -29.03 -5.88 10.48
N LEU A 633 -28.28 -5.38 9.48
CA LEU A 633 -27.46 -6.22 8.60
C LEU A 633 -26.40 -7.00 9.37
N TYR A 634 -25.69 -6.35 10.31
CA TYR A 634 -24.72 -7.04 11.17
C TYR A 634 -25.38 -8.12 12.03
N ALA A 635 -26.54 -7.84 12.60
CA ALA A 635 -27.28 -8.82 13.40
C ALA A 635 -27.72 -10.03 12.56
N GLU A 636 -28.17 -9.81 11.32
CA GLU A 636 -28.53 -10.89 10.41
C GLU A 636 -27.32 -11.74 10.01
N ILE A 637 -26.19 -11.12 9.66
CA ILE A 637 -24.96 -11.86 9.33
C ILE A 637 -24.46 -12.66 10.55
N ALA A 638 -24.53 -12.09 11.75
CA ALA A 638 -24.11 -12.74 12.98
C ALA A 638 -24.94 -13.99 13.34
N LYS A 639 -26.19 -14.12 12.86
CA LYS A 639 -26.97 -15.36 13.01
C LYS A 639 -26.35 -16.54 12.27
N GLY A 640 -25.62 -16.28 11.18
CA GLY A 640 -25.06 -17.29 10.29
C GLY A 640 -23.72 -17.88 10.74
N GLY A 641 -23.04 -17.30 11.73
CA GLY A 641 -21.69 -17.75 12.13
C GLY A 641 -21.05 -16.91 13.23
N THR A 642 -19.76 -17.14 13.50
CA THR A 642 -19.02 -16.49 14.60
C THR A 642 -18.37 -15.16 14.21
N GLN A 643 -18.54 -14.69 12.97
CA GLN A 643 -17.91 -13.47 12.49
C GLN A 643 -18.44 -12.25 13.25
N GLN A 644 -17.53 -11.40 13.71
CA GLN A 644 -17.88 -10.15 14.37
C GLN A 644 -17.52 -8.96 13.48
N PRO A 645 -18.32 -7.88 13.49
CA PRO A 645 -17.93 -6.64 12.83
C PRO A 645 -16.62 -6.10 13.43
N HIS A 646 -15.84 -5.42 12.59
CA HIS A 646 -14.59 -4.83 13.02
C HIS A 646 -14.82 -3.81 14.17
N PRO A 647 -14.03 -3.83 15.26
CA PRO A 647 -14.27 -2.96 16.43
C PRO A 647 -14.36 -1.47 16.09
N ALA A 648 -13.50 -0.99 15.19
CA ALA A 648 -13.53 0.41 14.75
C ALA A 648 -14.83 0.81 14.04
N LEU A 649 -15.49 -0.11 13.34
CA LEU A 649 -16.77 0.15 12.67
C LEU A 649 -17.92 0.21 13.68
N LEU A 650 -17.89 -0.65 14.70
CA LEU A 650 -18.85 -0.59 15.81
C LEU A 650 -18.71 0.73 16.57
N HIS A 651 -17.48 1.14 16.88
CA HIS A 651 -17.22 2.41 17.53
C HIS A 651 -17.72 3.60 16.70
N ALA A 652 -17.50 3.61 15.39
CA ALA A 652 -17.99 4.66 14.50
C ALA A 652 -19.52 4.77 14.51
N LEU A 653 -20.24 3.64 14.52
CA LEU A 653 -21.71 3.62 14.66
C LEU A 653 -22.14 4.21 16.00
N ASP A 654 -21.50 3.83 17.10
CA ASP A 654 -21.84 4.34 18.44
C ASP A 654 -21.58 5.85 18.59
N VAL A 655 -20.52 6.37 17.96
CA VAL A 655 -20.22 7.81 17.94
C VAL A 655 -21.23 8.56 17.08
N ALA A 656 -21.49 8.07 15.86
CA ALA A 656 -22.43 8.72 14.95
C ALA A 656 -23.88 8.71 15.47
N GLU A 657 -24.28 7.68 16.22
CA GLU A 657 -25.60 7.61 16.86
C GLU A 657 -25.78 8.66 17.97
N LYS A 658 -24.69 9.00 18.67
CA LYS A 658 -24.67 10.05 19.72
C LYS A 658 -24.52 11.45 19.13
N ALA A 659 -23.89 11.57 17.97
CA ALA A 659 -23.69 12.84 17.30
C ALA A 659 -24.99 13.31 16.64
N VAL A 660 -25.41 14.55 16.92
CA VAL A 660 -26.57 15.19 16.26
C VAL A 660 -26.16 15.82 14.91
N ASN A 661 -25.05 15.38 14.33
CA ASN A 661 -24.49 15.98 13.13
C ASN A 661 -25.36 15.63 11.92
N SER A 662 -25.96 16.64 11.31
CA SER A 662 -26.60 16.48 10.00
C SER A 662 -25.53 16.31 8.93
N VAL A 663 -25.88 15.59 7.86
CA VAL A 663 -25.03 15.52 6.67
C VAL A 663 -24.84 16.93 6.11
N ARG A 664 -23.60 17.40 5.99
CA ARG A 664 -23.30 18.60 5.19
C ARG A 664 -23.47 18.21 3.73
N ALA A 665 -24.49 18.74 3.08
CA ALA A 665 -24.75 18.51 1.67
C ALA A 665 -24.47 19.78 0.86
N ILE A 666 -24.00 19.63 -0.37
CA ILE A 666 -23.72 20.73 -1.29
C ILE A 666 -24.04 20.33 -2.72
N ASP A 667 -24.56 21.29 -3.49
CA ASP A 667 -24.83 21.08 -4.91
C ASP A 667 -23.52 20.91 -5.71
N ALA A 668 -23.64 20.34 -6.91
CA ALA A 668 -22.54 20.10 -7.84
C ALA A 668 -21.99 21.40 -8.45
N SER A 669 -21.41 22.26 -7.61
CA SER A 669 -20.94 23.61 -7.93
C SER A 669 -19.53 23.82 -7.40
N VAL A 670 -18.56 23.93 -8.33
CA VAL A 670 -17.16 24.18 -7.96
C VAL A 670 -17.02 25.49 -7.19
N SER A 671 -17.79 26.52 -7.55
CA SER A 671 -17.74 27.82 -6.86
C SER A 671 -18.30 27.76 -5.44
N ASP A 672 -19.34 26.97 -5.18
CA ASP A 672 -19.89 26.89 -3.82
C ASP A 672 -18.99 26.05 -2.92
N ILE A 673 -18.40 24.97 -3.46
CA ILE A 673 -17.37 24.20 -2.76
C ILE A 673 -16.14 25.08 -2.44
N GLN A 674 -15.75 25.99 -3.32
CA GLN A 674 -14.69 26.95 -3.06
C GLN A 674 -15.03 27.91 -1.91
N LYS A 675 -16.26 28.43 -1.85
CA LYS A 675 -16.70 29.29 -0.75
C LYS A 675 -16.67 28.55 0.59
N GLU A 676 -17.11 27.29 0.61
CA GLU A 676 -17.04 26.45 1.81
C GLU A 676 -15.60 26.21 2.26
N LEU A 677 -14.69 25.99 1.30
CA LEU A 677 -13.25 25.85 1.58
C LEU A 677 -12.66 27.15 2.16
N GLU A 678 -12.99 28.30 1.59
CA GLU A 678 -12.54 29.61 2.11
C GLU A 678 -13.08 29.87 3.52
N SER A 679 -14.37 29.55 3.76
CA SER A 679 -14.99 29.63 5.09
C SER A 679 -14.31 28.71 6.09
N PHE A 680 -13.96 27.49 5.68
CA PHE A 680 -13.29 26.53 6.54
C PHE A 680 -11.86 26.96 6.88
N ALA A 681 -11.13 27.44 5.88
CA ALA A 681 -9.78 27.97 6.01
C ALA A 681 -9.70 29.18 6.97
N ALA A 682 -10.75 30.02 6.99
CA ALA A 682 -10.80 31.23 7.81
C ALA A 682 -11.10 30.99 9.30
N GLN A 683 -11.60 29.81 9.68
CA GLN A 683 -11.86 29.43 11.08
C GLN A 683 -10.59 28.98 11.78
#